data_AF-A0AAV6FK93-F1
#
_entry.id   AF-A0AAV6FK93-F1
#
_cell.length_a   1.000
_cell.length_b   1.000
_cell.length_c   1.000
_cell.angle_alpha   90.00
_cell.angle_beta   90.00
_cell.angle_gamma   90.00
#
_symmetry.space_group_name_H-M   'P 1'
#
loop_
_entity.id
_entity.type
_entity.pdbx_description
1 polymer ?
#
loop_
_entity_poly.entity_id
_entity_poly.type
_entity_poly.pdbx_seq_one_letter_code
_entity_poly.pdbx_strand_id
1 'polypeptide(L)'
;MKVKPSKSRSLSVVKGKVIEKKFAINKEVIPTVLEKPVKSLGRWLWSCSLTEKSCAAIASAARSNSCSLKELNLSANKLHDAGVQHLSELLKNPHCKLEKLQLRWCSLTEKSCAAIASAAGSNSCSLKELNLSTNELHDAGVQHLSELLKNPHCKLETLVLSDCSLTEKSCAAIASAARSNSCSLKELNLSANELHDAGVQHLSELLKNPHCKLETLELQYCSLTEKSCAAISSAARSNSCSLKELNLSENELHDAGVQHLSELLKNPHCKLETLVVDVGIFLKESPAAAAASASSSHSDAAELHLRDKAQQNPGAQLLSLDTEDHHSDAPQRSCEFCAEVPDSSHWVLVEPEVSTDESVSTYSLSSPAGSYECSESGLRWTCDGPVTLQYRFTDWHVFAEELAHMQSRPAGPLMDIRVMSGELEEIHLPHFLCLGGSEASVGDAVRVLHGRESGVCVEVCELTRHHARLFHPSFSLLGLVYYLRDLFSPKVHCELLLFCTCTAPLVLQAYLVPTYPNDPAHIRAILQKDVEKEKTGVWIDKPRVLGSLREMDTFCVRTSCPSEIQPEKMNLWPLSTGNFSEVYMEQPEEEFDMEVISSQQPIWTVKIRRHDYCKPSRSPGQGSSQGTKTERLSQVRPGLISGVSRGVLRSMLDRLQAHRPPVLSSREAEEVLQRSQVLQDQVSCLVDMVHWKGDTACSIMLALLEELDPHLHGELRL
;
A
#
# COMPACT_ATOMS: atom_id res chain seq x y z
N MET A 1 -18.55 28.54 12.13
CA MET A 1 -17.62 27.67 12.88
C MET A 1 -18.24 26.28 13.00
N LYS A 2 -17.78 25.33 12.19
CA LYS A 2 -18.16 23.91 12.27
C LYS A 2 -16.94 23.15 12.77
N VAL A 3 -17.08 22.51 13.92
CA VAL A 3 -16.05 21.68 14.54
C VAL A 3 -16.19 20.26 13.97
N LYS A 4 -15.12 19.73 13.35
CA LYS A 4 -14.97 18.31 13.01
C LYS A 4 -14.58 17.54 14.28
N PRO A 5 -15.19 16.39 14.59
CA PRO A 5 -14.58 15.41 15.49
C PRO A 5 -13.82 14.36 14.69
N SER A 6 -12.51 14.30 14.94
CA SER A 6 -11.59 13.22 14.61
C SER A 6 -11.56 12.16 15.73
N LYS A 7 -11.32 10.90 15.35
CA LYS A 7 -10.67 9.77 16.07
C LYS A 7 -11.52 8.50 16.14
N SER A 8 -11.07 7.52 15.36
CA SER A 8 -11.35 6.09 15.44
C SER A 8 -10.70 5.51 16.71
N ARG A 9 -11.45 4.69 17.46
CA ARG A 9 -10.95 3.76 18.47
C ARG A 9 -11.31 2.35 18.00
N SER A 10 -10.33 1.46 17.92
CA SER A 10 -10.51 0.03 17.65
C SER A 10 -11.15 -0.66 18.86
N LEU A 11 -12.24 -1.40 18.67
CA LEU A 11 -12.85 -2.25 19.69
C LEU A 11 -12.69 -3.73 19.32
N SER A 12 -11.92 -4.46 20.12
CA SER A 12 -11.82 -5.92 20.13
C SER A 12 -13.13 -6.55 20.62
N VAL A 13 -13.69 -7.51 19.87
CA VAL A 13 -14.97 -8.17 20.14
C VAL A 13 -14.78 -9.46 20.95
N VAL A 14 -15.34 -9.50 22.16
CA VAL A 14 -15.60 -10.74 22.92
C VAL A 14 -17.10 -10.79 23.28
N LYS A 15 -17.78 -11.84 22.78
CA LYS A 15 -19.14 -12.35 23.12
C LYS A 15 -20.15 -11.36 23.75
N GLY A 16 -21.12 -10.89 22.96
CA GLY A 16 -22.21 -10.00 23.42
C GLY A 16 -23.53 -10.69 23.84
N LYS A 17 -24.23 -10.09 24.82
CA LYS A 17 -25.55 -10.48 25.38
C LYS A 17 -26.50 -9.27 25.32
N VAL A 18 -27.81 -9.48 25.08
CA VAL A 18 -28.83 -8.43 24.89
C VAL A 18 -29.21 -7.76 26.22
N ILE A 19 -29.23 -6.41 26.28
CA ILE A 19 -29.73 -5.62 27.43
C ILE A 19 -30.59 -4.43 26.95
N GLU A 20 -31.79 -4.28 27.52
CA GLU A 20 -32.64 -3.07 27.59
C GLU A 20 -32.82 -2.18 26.32
N LYS A 21 -33.42 -2.73 25.25
CA LYS A 21 -34.01 -1.97 24.12
C LYS A 21 -33.07 -0.94 23.41
N LYS A 22 -31.75 -1.08 23.52
CA LYS A 22 -30.76 -0.29 22.77
C LYS A 22 -29.80 -1.22 22.06
N PHE A 23 -29.57 -1.01 20.76
CA PHE A 23 -28.60 -1.81 20.00
C PHE A 23 -27.19 -1.32 20.35
N ALA A 24 -26.41 -2.17 20.99
CA ALA A 24 -25.05 -1.88 21.44
C ALA A 24 -24.11 -2.96 20.90
N ILE A 25 -22.94 -2.55 20.45
CA ILE A 25 -21.83 -3.44 20.11
C ILE A 25 -20.78 -3.21 21.20
N ASN A 26 -20.38 -4.27 21.92
CA ASN A 26 -19.33 -4.23 22.96
C ASN A 26 -19.53 -3.16 24.07
N LYS A 27 -20.76 -2.99 24.57
CA LYS A 27 -21.14 -1.96 25.57
C LYS A 27 -21.05 -0.51 25.08
N GLU A 28 -20.61 -0.27 23.85
CA GLU A 28 -20.84 1.01 23.18
C GLU A 28 -22.24 1.02 22.57
N VAL A 29 -23.08 1.93 23.07
CA VAL A 29 -24.35 2.26 22.45
C VAL A 29 -24.01 2.89 21.10
N ILE A 30 -24.49 2.34 19.98
CA ILE A 30 -24.33 2.99 18.67
C ILE A 30 -24.92 4.40 18.80
N PRO A 31 -24.11 5.47 18.78
CA PRO A 31 -24.58 6.79 19.12
C PRO A 31 -25.28 7.37 17.90
N THR A 32 -26.55 7.00 17.67
CA THR A 32 -27.51 7.75 16.84
C THR A 32 -28.93 7.17 16.75
N VAL A 33 -29.38 6.30 17.68
CA VAL A 33 -30.83 5.98 17.71
C VAL A 33 -31.67 7.13 18.29
N LEU A 34 -31.08 8.19 18.86
CA LEU A 34 -31.85 9.16 19.65
C LEU A 34 -32.09 10.56 19.07
N GLU A 35 -31.42 11.04 18.01
CA GLU A 35 -31.75 12.40 17.49
C GLU A 35 -31.72 12.60 15.96
N LYS A 36 -31.17 11.68 15.16
CA LYS A 36 -31.20 11.79 13.68
C LYS A 36 -31.34 10.43 12.98
N PRO A 37 -32.12 10.34 11.88
CA PRO A 37 -32.31 9.12 11.10
C PRO A 37 -31.01 8.64 10.45
N VAL A 38 -30.53 7.43 10.81
CA VAL A 38 -29.35 6.78 10.20
C VAL A 38 -29.71 6.24 8.81
N LYS A 39 -28.96 6.66 7.78
CA LYS A 39 -29.26 6.32 6.38
C LYS A 39 -28.41 5.17 5.82
N SER A 40 -27.22 4.93 6.37
CA SER A 40 -26.31 3.85 5.93
C SER A 40 -25.59 3.27 7.15
N LEU A 41 -25.47 1.95 7.21
CA LEU A 41 -24.74 1.22 8.26
C LEU A 41 -23.45 0.56 7.74
N GLY A 42 -23.08 0.79 6.49
CA GLY A 42 -22.07 -0.02 5.82
C GLY A 42 -20.65 0.05 6.40
N ARG A 43 -20.24 1.22 6.93
CA ARG A 43 -18.90 1.40 7.53
C ARG A 43 -18.71 0.69 8.89
N TRP A 44 -19.80 0.24 9.53
CA TRP A 44 -19.78 -0.16 10.93
C TRP A 44 -19.97 -1.66 11.16
N LEU A 45 -20.45 -2.40 10.15
CA LEU A 45 -20.86 -3.81 10.30
C LEU A 45 -20.06 -4.77 9.39
N TRP A 46 -19.14 -4.25 8.59
CA TRP A 46 -18.20 -5.07 7.80
C TRP A 46 -17.25 -5.83 8.72
N SER A 47 -17.06 -7.14 8.50
CA SER A 47 -16.08 -7.97 9.21
C SER A 47 -16.15 -7.87 10.75
N CYS A 48 -17.35 -7.76 11.30
CA CYS A 48 -17.60 -7.57 12.73
C CYS A 48 -17.91 -8.86 13.50
N SER A 49 -17.66 -10.04 12.89
CA SER A 49 -18.00 -11.36 13.44
C SER A 49 -19.48 -11.49 13.82
N LEU A 50 -20.36 -10.89 13.02
CA LEU A 50 -21.81 -10.98 13.18
C LEU A 50 -22.31 -12.40 12.86
N THR A 51 -23.38 -12.82 13.54
CA THR A 51 -24.02 -14.14 13.40
C THR A 51 -25.49 -13.96 13.02
N GLU A 52 -26.24 -15.05 12.80
CA GLU A 52 -27.67 -14.96 12.48
C GLU A 52 -28.49 -14.17 13.53
N LYS A 53 -28.07 -14.20 14.80
CA LYS A 53 -28.72 -13.45 15.89
C LYS A 53 -28.59 -11.94 15.72
N SER A 54 -27.47 -11.49 15.16
CA SER A 54 -27.26 -10.08 14.85
C SER A 54 -28.22 -9.62 13.75
N CYS A 55 -28.44 -10.46 12.72
CA CYS A 55 -29.43 -10.18 11.67
C CYS A 55 -30.85 -10.05 12.24
N ALA A 56 -31.25 -10.92 13.17
CA ALA A 56 -32.55 -10.83 13.83
C ALA A 56 -32.72 -9.49 14.58
N ALA A 57 -31.68 -9.07 15.29
CA ALA A 57 -31.69 -7.81 16.04
C ALA A 57 -31.68 -6.58 15.12
N ILE A 58 -30.91 -6.61 14.03
CA ILE A 58 -30.90 -5.55 12.99
C ILE A 58 -32.26 -5.47 12.31
N ALA A 59 -32.82 -6.60 11.88
CA ALA A 59 -34.16 -6.67 11.31
C ALA A 59 -35.18 -6.08 12.29
N SER A 60 -35.12 -6.45 13.57
CA SER A 60 -36.01 -5.90 14.59
C SER A 60 -35.88 -4.40 14.79
N ALA A 61 -34.67 -3.86 14.80
CA ALA A 61 -34.44 -2.42 14.92
C ALA A 61 -34.94 -1.67 13.68
N ALA A 62 -34.71 -2.24 12.49
CA ALA A 62 -35.06 -1.63 11.21
C ALA A 62 -36.55 -1.74 10.85
N ARG A 63 -37.35 -2.54 11.58
CA ARG A 63 -38.81 -2.61 11.43
C ARG A 63 -39.56 -1.36 11.93
N SER A 64 -38.91 -0.46 12.68
CA SER A 64 -39.55 0.76 13.18
C SER A 64 -39.97 1.70 12.05
N ASN A 65 -41.15 2.31 12.14
CA ASN A 65 -41.64 3.32 11.18
C ASN A 65 -40.73 4.55 11.07
N SER A 66 -39.84 4.76 12.04
CA SER A 66 -38.82 5.82 12.04
C SER A 66 -37.51 5.43 11.33
N CYS A 67 -37.39 4.18 10.85
CA CYS A 67 -36.19 3.70 10.19
C CYS A 67 -36.02 4.36 8.81
N SER A 68 -34.86 4.95 8.59
CA SER A 68 -34.47 5.64 7.35
C SER A 68 -33.35 4.93 6.61
N LEU A 69 -33.06 3.69 7.00
CA LEU A 69 -31.92 2.94 6.48
C LEU A 69 -32.15 2.65 4.99
N LYS A 70 -31.24 3.17 4.16
CA LYS A 70 -31.20 2.97 2.71
C LYS A 70 -30.13 1.96 2.31
N GLU A 71 -29.06 1.84 3.08
CA GLU A 71 -27.93 1.00 2.73
C GLU A 71 -27.47 0.15 3.90
N LEU A 72 -27.29 -1.15 3.65
CA LEU A 72 -26.86 -2.12 4.63
C LEU A 72 -25.78 -3.01 4.02
N ASN A 73 -24.58 -2.95 4.60
CA ASN A 73 -23.48 -3.84 4.26
C ASN A 73 -23.18 -4.72 5.47
N LEU A 74 -23.34 -6.03 5.30
CA LEU A 74 -23.02 -7.04 6.30
C LEU A 74 -21.97 -8.03 5.79
N SER A 75 -21.20 -7.64 4.77
CA SER A 75 -20.21 -8.48 4.14
C SER A 75 -19.11 -8.92 5.12
N ALA A 76 -18.45 -10.03 4.81
CA ALA A 76 -17.42 -10.68 5.61
C ALA A 76 -17.90 -11.07 7.03
N ASN A 77 -19.17 -11.48 7.16
CA ASN A 77 -19.72 -12.04 8.39
C ASN A 77 -20.34 -13.41 8.12
N LYS A 78 -20.13 -14.39 8.99
CA LYS A 78 -20.70 -15.75 8.83
C LYS A 78 -22.18 -15.78 9.22
N LEU A 79 -23.02 -15.18 8.39
CA LEU A 79 -24.46 -15.04 8.64
C LEU A 79 -25.22 -16.35 8.38
N HIS A 80 -24.73 -17.13 7.40
CA HIS A 80 -25.42 -18.30 6.87
C HIS A 80 -26.85 -17.97 6.35
N ASP A 81 -27.54 -18.97 5.80
CA ASP A 81 -28.90 -18.76 5.28
C ASP A 81 -29.90 -18.30 6.34
N ALA A 82 -29.70 -18.72 7.60
CA ALA A 82 -30.55 -18.32 8.73
C ALA A 82 -30.51 -16.81 8.97
N GLY A 83 -29.35 -16.17 8.85
CA GLY A 83 -29.23 -14.72 8.96
C GLY A 83 -29.99 -13.98 7.87
N VAL A 84 -30.00 -14.51 6.64
CA VAL A 84 -30.71 -13.92 5.50
C VAL A 84 -32.22 -14.03 5.66
N GLN A 85 -32.76 -15.08 6.29
CA GLN A 85 -34.21 -15.17 6.56
C GLN A 85 -34.74 -13.94 7.32
N HIS A 86 -34.00 -13.46 8.32
CA HIS A 86 -34.37 -12.26 9.07
C HIS A 86 -34.28 -10.98 8.23
N LEU A 87 -33.32 -10.90 7.32
CA LEU A 87 -33.20 -9.77 6.38
C LEU A 87 -34.33 -9.80 5.34
N SER A 88 -34.74 -10.97 4.88
CA SER A 88 -35.89 -11.15 3.99
C SER A 88 -37.20 -10.71 4.66
N GLU A 89 -37.40 -11.01 5.95
CA GLU A 89 -38.53 -10.47 6.72
C GLU A 89 -38.50 -8.94 6.81
N LEU A 90 -37.31 -8.34 6.98
CA LEU A 90 -37.15 -6.89 6.96
C LEU A 90 -37.51 -6.31 5.59
N LEU A 91 -37.02 -6.89 4.49
CA LEU A 91 -37.29 -6.44 3.12
C LEU A 91 -38.79 -6.54 2.75
N LYS A 92 -39.53 -7.48 3.35
CA LYS A 92 -40.98 -7.61 3.19
C LYS A 92 -41.76 -6.52 3.94
N ASN A 93 -41.16 -5.85 4.92
CA ASN A 93 -41.84 -4.82 5.69
C ASN A 93 -42.15 -3.59 4.79
N PRO A 94 -43.42 -3.13 4.72
CA PRO A 94 -43.80 -1.97 3.91
C PRO A 94 -43.13 -0.65 4.27
N HIS A 95 -42.58 -0.55 5.48
CA HIS A 95 -41.85 0.62 5.95
C HIS A 95 -40.35 0.53 5.70
N CYS A 96 -39.84 -0.59 5.17
CA CYS A 96 -38.45 -0.75 4.81
C CYS A 96 -38.09 0.14 3.62
N LYS A 97 -37.10 1.01 3.81
CA LYS A 97 -36.58 1.91 2.77
C LYS A 97 -35.21 1.49 2.25
N LEU A 98 -34.84 0.23 2.47
CA LEU A 98 -33.54 -0.29 2.06
C LEU A 98 -33.47 -0.37 0.54
N GLU A 99 -32.52 0.33 -0.04
CA GLU A 99 -32.25 0.43 -1.47
C GLU A 99 -31.02 -0.38 -1.86
N LYS A 100 -30.01 -0.52 -0.97
CA LYS A 100 -28.78 -1.27 -1.22
C LYS A 100 -28.51 -2.32 -0.14
N LEU A 101 -28.26 -3.55 -0.55
CA LEU A 101 -27.90 -4.67 0.34
C LEU A 101 -26.64 -5.37 -0.15
N GLN A 102 -25.61 -5.42 0.70
CA GLN A 102 -24.33 -6.07 0.42
C GLN A 102 -24.08 -7.20 1.41
N LEU A 103 -23.93 -8.43 0.90
CA LEU A 103 -23.76 -9.67 1.65
C LEU A 103 -22.61 -10.50 1.09
N ARG A 104 -21.47 -9.86 0.81
CA ARG A 104 -20.30 -10.54 0.23
C ARG A 104 -19.65 -11.43 1.28
N TRP A 105 -19.18 -12.62 0.92
CA TRP A 105 -18.50 -13.52 1.85
C TRP A 105 -19.30 -13.78 3.14
N CYS A 106 -20.56 -14.17 2.99
CA CYS A 106 -21.50 -14.36 4.10
C CYS A 106 -21.85 -15.83 4.39
N SER A 107 -21.21 -16.77 3.68
CA SER A 107 -21.50 -18.20 3.71
C SER A 107 -22.95 -18.51 3.31
N LEU A 108 -23.42 -17.88 2.24
CA LEU A 108 -24.78 -18.02 1.71
C LEU A 108 -24.86 -19.11 0.65
N THR A 109 -26.03 -19.75 0.54
CA THR A 109 -26.33 -20.77 -0.48
C THR A 109 -27.54 -20.36 -1.33
N GLU A 110 -28.01 -21.24 -2.22
CA GLU A 110 -29.22 -21.04 -3.03
C GLU A 110 -30.48 -20.73 -2.19
N LYS A 111 -30.53 -21.17 -0.94
CA LYS A 111 -31.64 -20.89 -0.02
C LYS A 111 -31.75 -19.41 0.32
N SER A 112 -30.60 -18.74 0.47
CA SER A 112 -30.57 -17.29 0.67
C SER A 112 -31.09 -16.55 -0.56
N CYS A 113 -30.73 -17.00 -1.77
CA CYS A 113 -31.27 -16.45 -3.01
C CYS A 113 -32.79 -16.58 -3.08
N ALA A 114 -33.34 -17.75 -2.75
CA ALA A 114 -34.80 -17.96 -2.70
C ALA A 114 -35.49 -17.00 -1.72
N ALA A 115 -34.92 -16.84 -0.52
CA ALA A 115 -35.46 -15.97 0.51
C ALA A 115 -35.43 -14.49 0.09
N ILE A 116 -34.33 -14.03 -0.52
CA ILE A 116 -34.19 -12.66 -1.01
C ILE A 116 -35.12 -12.44 -2.21
N ALA A 117 -35.18 -13.37 -3.16
CA ALA A 117 -36.08 -13.32 -4.32
C ALA A 117 -37.54 -13.18 -3.90
N SER A 118 -37.99 -13.99 -2.94
CA SER A 118 -39.33 -13.89 -2.36
C SER A 118 -39.62 -12.51 -1.74
N ALA A 119 -38.63 -11.92 -1.06
CA ALA A 119 -38.81 -10.63 -0.39
C ALA A 119 -38.75 -9.44 -1.35
N ALA A 120 -37.76 -9.42 -2.23
CA ALA A 120 -37.54 -8.36 -3.21
C ALA A 120 -38.61 -8.31 -4.30
N GLY A 121 -39.33 -9.42 -4.53
CA GLY A 121 -40.48 -9.49 -5.43
C GLY A 121 -41.76 -8.88 -4.87
N SER A 122 -41.77 -8.41 -3.61
CA SER A 122 -42.91 -7.72 -3.01
C SER A 122 -43.01 -6.27 -3.51
N ASN A 123 -44.22 -5.80 -3.77
CA ASN A 123 -44.50 -4.43 -4.25
C ASN A 123 -43.95 -3.34 -3.33
N SER A 124 -43.86 -3.66 -2.03
CA SER A 124 -43.39 -2.76 -0.99
C SER A 124 -41.86 -2.71 -0.87
N CYS A 125 -41.14 -3.65 -1.48
CA CYS A 125 -39.69 -3.65 -1.42
C CYS A 125 -39.12 -2.47 -2.23
N SER A 126 -38.06 -1.86 -1.71
CA SER A 126 -37.39 -0.71 -2.34
C SER A 126 -35.98 -1.05 -2.82
N LEU A 127 -35.59 -2.33 -2.79
CA LEU A 127 -34.24 -2.77 -3.10
C LEU A 127 -33.93 -2.57 -4.59
N LYS A 128 -32.81 -1.87 -4.85
CA LYS A 128 -32.29 -1.54 -6.17
C LYS A 128 -30.94 -2.20 -6.44
N GLU A 129 -30.12 -2.36 -5.41
CA GLU A 129 -28.78 -2.92 -5.56
C GLU A 129 -28.59 -4.11 -4.61
N LEU A 130 -28.19 -5.24 -5.18
CA LEU A 130 -27.95 -6.47 -4.45
C LEU A 130 -26.57 -7.02 -4.82
N ASN A 131 -25.71 -7.16 -3.81
CA ASN A 131 -24.40 -7.78 -3.97
C ASN A 131 -24.30 -9.04 -3.12
N LEU A 132 -24.18 -10.20 -3.78
CA LEU A 132 -24.06 -11.52 -3.16
C LEU A 132 -22.73 -12.19 -3.50
N SER A 133 -21.73 -11.42 -3.97
CA SER A 133 -20.43 -11.95 -4.41
C SER A 133 -19.76 -12.82 -3.36
N THR A 134 -18.85 -13.70 -3.79
CA THR A 134 -18.02 -14.55 -2.92
C THR A 134 -18.87 -15.43 -1.98
N ASN A 135 -19.93 -16.04 -2.53
CA ASN A 135 -20.78 -17.02 -1.84
C ASN A 135 -21.07 -18.19 -2.78
N GLU A 136 -21.15 -19.41 -2.26
CA GLU A 136 -21.40 -20.63 -3.04
C GLU A 136 -22.89 -20.78 -3.43
N LEU A 137 -23.38 -19.90 -4.30
CA LEU A 137 -24.79 -19.84 -4.70
C LEU A 137 -25.15 -20.89 -5.75
N HIS A 138 -24.18 -21.22 -6.61
CA HIS A 138 -24.34 -22.06 -7.79
C HIS A 138 -25.46 -21.59 -8.74
N ASP A 139 -25.68 -22.33 -9.84
CA ASP A 139 -26.74 -22.00 -10.79
C ASP A 139 -28.15 -22.04 -10.18
N ALA A 140 -28.36 -22.88 -9.16
CA ALA A 140 -29.64 -22.99 -8.47
C ALA A 140 -30.03 -21.67 -7.77
N GLY A 141 -29.08 -20.97 -7.15
CA GLY A 141 -29.32 -19.65 -6.58
C GLY A 141 -29.74 -18.63 -7.64
N VAL A 142 -29.09 -18.66 -8.80
CA VAL A 142 -29.39 -17.74 -9.92
C VAL A 142 -30.75 -18.02 -10.55
N GLN A 143 -31.26 -19.26 -10.54
CA GLN A 143 -32.63 -19.55 -10.98
C GLN A 143 -33.65 -18.75 -10.17
N HIS A 144 -33.53 -18.70 -8.84
CA HIS A 144 -34.41 -17.92 -7.99
C HIS A 144 -34.31 -16.40 -8.25
N LEU A 145 -33.09 -15.90 -8.45
CA LEU A 145 -32.89 -14.48 -8.79
C LEU A 145 -33.45 -14.15 -10.18
N SER A 146 -33.37 -15.08 -11.12
CA SER A 146 -33.94 -14.93 -12.47
C SER A 146 -35.47 -14.91 -12.45
N GLU A 147 -36.10 -15.68 -11.56
CA GLU A 147 -37.55 -15.58 -11.30
C GLU A 147 -37.92 -14.22 -10.72
N LEU A 148 -37.12 -13.70 -9.77
CA LEU A 148 -37.29 -12.33 -9.25
C LEU A 148 -37.20 -11.30 -10.39
N LEU A 149 -36.20 -11.38 -11.27
CA LEU A 149 -36.02 -10.41 -12.37
C LEU A 149 -37.19 -10.38 -13.36
N LYS A 150 -37.95 -11.48 -13.49
CA LYS A 150 -39.18 -11.54 -14.30
C LYS A 150 -40.37 -10.84 -13.61
N ASN A 151 -40.34 -10.74 -12.28
CA ASN A 151 -41.44 -10.19 -11.49
C ASN A 151 -41.61 -8.69 -11.79
N PRO A 152 -42.82 -8.22 -12.16
CA PRO A 152 -43.08 -6.81 -12.47
C PRO A 152 -42.91 -5.84 -11.30
N HIS A 153 -42.82 -6.35 -10.08
CA HIS A 153 -42.59 -5.56 -8.88
C HIS A 153 -41.11 -5.48 -8.49
N CYS A 154 -40.23 -6.21 -9.19
CA CYS A 154 -38.79 -6.12 -8.98
C CYS A 154 -38.28 -4.74 -9.40
N LYS A 155 -37.57 -4.07 -8.49
CA LYS A 155 -36.95 -2.76 -8.71
C LYS A 155 -35.42 -2.86 -8.79
N LEU A 156 -34.89 -4.07 -8.92
CA LEU A 156 -33.44 -4.31 -8.93
C LEU A 156 -32.84 -3.74 -10.22
N GLU A 157 -31.91 -2.81 -10.06
CA GLU A 157 -31.16 -2.14 -11.12
C GLU A 157 -29.72 -2.70 -11.22
N THR A 158 -29.13 -3.10 -10.08
CA THR A 158 -27.76 -3.65 -10.03
C THR A 158 -27.77 -5.02 -9.34
N LEU A 159 -27.17 -6.01 -10.01
CA LEU A 159 -26.97 -7.36 -9.49
C LEU A 159 -25.50 -7.76 -9.62
N VAL A 160 -24.85 -8.01 -8.49
CA VAL A 160 -23.44 -8.42 -8.43
C VAL A 160 -23.35 -9.84 -7.87
N LEU A 161 -22.87 -10.77 -8.70
CA LEU A 161 -22.72 -12.20 -8.43
C LEU A 161 -21.30 -12.68 -8.78
N SER A 162 -20.30 -11.86 -8.45
CA SER A 162 -18.91 -12.23 -8.73
C SER A 162 -18.45 -13.33 -7.81
N ASP A 163 -17.71 -14.33 -8.33
CA ASP A 163 -17.25 -15.49 -7.57
C ASP A 163 -18.39 -16.17 -6.79
N CYS A 164 -19.34 -16.73 -7.55
CA CYS A 164 -20.51 -17.40 -7.00
C CYS A 164 -20.66 -18.87 -7.45
N SER A 165 -19.60 -19.45 -8.03
CA SER A 165 -19.61 -20.79 -8.62
C SER A 165 -20.67 -20.97 -9.72
N LEU A 166 -20.80 -19.97 -10.60
CA LEU A 166 -21.78 -19.94 -11.68
C LEU A 166 -21.23 -20.50 -12.99
N THR A 167 -22.11 -21.08 -13.82
CA THR A 167 -21.79 -21.61 -15.16
C THR A 167 -22.60 -20.90 -16.25
N GLU A 168 -22.49 -21.35 -17.50
CA GLU A 168 -23.29 -20.85 -18.63
C GLU A 168 -24.81 -20.94 -18.40
N LYS A 169 -25.27 -21.86 -17.55
CA LYS A 169 -26.69 -22.00 -17.18
C LYS A 169 -27.22 -20.78 -16.45
N SER A 170 -26.40 -20.16 -15.60
CA SER A 170 -26.73 -18.91 -14.93
C SER A 170 -26.91 -17.77 -15.94
N CYS A 171 -26.02 -17.66 -16.92
CA CYS A 171 -26.16 -16.69 -18.01
C CYS A 171 -27.46 -16.90 -18.79
N ALA A 172 -27.80 -18.14 -19.13
CA ALA A 172 -29.05 -18.46 -19.83
C ALA A 172 -30.29 -18.05 -19.02
N ALA A 173 -30.30 -18.31 -17.72
CA ALA A 173 -31.40 -17.96 -16.83
C ALA A 173 -31.60 -16.44 -16.72
N ILE A 174 -30.51 -15.70 -16.47
CA ILE A 174 -30.51 -14.23 -16.37
C ILE A 174 -30.91 -13.62 -17.72
N ALA A 175 -30.31 -14.09 -18.82
CA ALA A 175 -30.65 -13.63 -20.18
C ALA A 175 -32.13 -13.83 -20.47
N SER A 176 -32.69 -15.00 -20.13
CA SER A 176 -34.11 -15.24 -20.33
C SER A 176 -35.00 -14.34 -19.48
N ALA A 177 -34.58 -13.95 -18.27
CA ALA A 177 -35.34 -13.07 -17.40
C ALA A 177 -35.28 -11.60 -17.87
N ALA A 178 -34.09 -11.12 -18.22
CA ALA A 178 -33.83 -9.75 -18.63
C ALA A 178 -34.43 -9.38 -20.01
N ARG A 179 -34.88 -10.37 -20.79
CA ARG A 179 -35.71 -10.14 -21.99
C ARG A 179 -37.10 -9.57 -21.68
N SER A 180 -37.57 -9.67 -20.44
CA SER A 180 -38.88 -9.14 -20.04
C SER A 180 -38.87 -7.62 -19.96
N ASN A 181 -39.91 -6.96 -20.49
CA ASN A 181 -40.06 -5.50 -20.43
C ASN A 181 -40.13 -4.94 -19.01
N SER A 182 -40.56 -5.79 -18.07
CA SER A 182 -40.64 -5.48 -16.64
C SER A 182 -39.27 -5.49 -15.95
N CYS A 183 -38.25 -6.11 -16.53
CA CYS A 183 -36.93 -6.16 -15.93
C CYS A 183 -36.34 -4.74 -15.89
N SER A 184 -35.79 -4.37 -14.73
CA SER A 184 -35.19 -3.05 -14.50
C SER A 184 -33.66 -3.09 -14.39
N LEU A 185 -33.06 -4.26 -14.64
CA LEU A 185 -31.63 -4.49 -14.50
C LEU A 185 -30.84 -3.66 -15.53
N LYS A 186 -29.89 -2.87 -15.02
CA LYS A 186 -28.98 -2.01 -15.78
C LYS A 186 -27.53 -2.44 -15.63
N GLU A 187 -27.16 -2.97 -14.46
CA GLU A 187 -25.79 -3.36 -14.16
C GLU A 187 -25.76 -4.83 -13.73
N LEU A 188 -24.91 -5.60 -14.41
CA LEU A 188 -24.73 -7.01 -14.13
C LEU A 188 -23.24 -7.31 -14.04
N ASN A 189 -22.82 -7.84 -12.89
CA ASN A 189 -21.47 -8.34 -12.70
C ASN A 189 -21.50 -9.84 -12.41
N LEU A 190 -20.88 -10.60 -13.31
CA LEU A 190 -20.71 -12.06 -13.21
C LEU A 190 -19.22 -12.45 -13.19
N SER A 191 -18.32 -11.52 -12.91
CA SER A 191 -16.87 -11.73 -12.91
C SER A 191 -16.45 -12.89 -11.99
N ALA A 192 -15.33 -13.55 -12.30
CA ALA A 192 -14.79 -14.67 -11.54
C ALA A 192 -15.75 -15.87 -11.45
N ASN A 193 -16.41 -16.21 -12.56
CA ASN A 193 -17.22 -17.43 -12.67
C ASN A 193 -16.85 -18.19 -13.95
N GLU A 194 -16.93 -19.50 -13.96
CA GLU A 194 -16.59 -20.35 -15.12
C GLU A 194 -17.73 -20.35 -16.17
N LEU A 195 -17.99 -19.19 -16.77
CA LEU A 195 -19.11 -19.00 -17.71
C LEU A 195 -18.81 -19.54 -19.11
N HIS A 196 -17.54 -19.49 -19.51
CA HIS A 196 -17.05 -19.79 -20.85
C HIS A 196 -17.77 -19.01 -21.97
N ASP A 197 -17.40 -19.26 -23.23
CA ASP A 197 -18.03 -18.58 -24.37
C ASP A 197 -19.53 -18.89 -24.51
N ALA A 198 -19.98 -20.06 -24.05
CA ALA A 198 -21.38 -20.46 -24.09
C ALA A 198 -22.26 -19.53 -23.24
N GLY A 199 -21.79 -19.12 -22.05
CA GLY A 199 -22.49 -18.15 -21.22
C GLY A 199 -22.63 -16.79 -21.90
N VAL A 200 -21.56 -16.32 -22.54
CA VAL A 200 -21.54 -15.04 -23.26
C VAL A 200 -22.42 -15.06 -24.51
N GLN A 201 -22.61 -16.20 -25.16
CA GLN A 201 -23.57 -16.31 -26.27
C GLN A 201 -24.98 -15.94 -25.82
N HIS A 202 -25.44 -16.46 -24.67
CA HIS A 202 -26.75 -16.11 -24.11
C HIS A 202 -26.88 -14.62 -23.76
N LEU A 203 -25.84 -14.03 -23.17
CA LEU A 203 -25.83 -12.60 -22.84
C LEU A 203 -25.80 -11.73 -24.12
N SER A 204 -25.07 -12.15 -25.15
CA SER A 204 -25.01 -11.47 -26.45
C SER A 204 -26.35 -11.48 -27.17
N GLU A 205 -27.11 -12.58 -27.07
CA GLU A 205 -28.50 -12.64 -27.55
C GLU A 205 -29.42 -11.70 -26.78
N LEU A 206 -29.28 -11.60 -25.46
CA LEU A 206 -29.99 -10.62 -24.64
C LEU A 206 -29.68 -9.19 -25.09
N LEU A 207 -28.41 -8.84 -25.32
CA LEU A 207 -27.98 -7.50 -25.71
C LEU A 207 -28.58 -7.04 -27.06
N LYS A 208 -28.96 -7.98 -27.93
CA LYS A 208 -29.68 -7.69 -29.19
C LYS A 208 -31.16 -7.36 -28.97
N ASN A 209 -31.72 -7.72 -27.82
CA ASN A 209 -33.13 -7.53 -27.52
C ASN A 209 -33.46 -6.03 -27.28
N PRO A 210 -34.49 -5.47 -27.93
CA PRO A 210 -34.89 -4.06 -27.79
C PRO A 210 -35.41 -3.68 -26.40
N HIS A 211 -35.74 -4.65 -25.57
CA HIS A 211 -36.19 -4.43 -24.20
C HIS A 211 -35.07 -4.58 -23.16
N CYS A 212 -33.87 -4.96 -23.60
CA CYS A 212 -32.71 -5.02 -22.73
C CYS A 212 -32.29 -3.61 -22.29
N LYS A 213 -32.25 -3.41 -20.98
CA LYS A 213 -31.86 -2.14 -20.33
C LYS A 213 -30.44 -2.20 -19.76
N LEU A 214 -29.69 -3.27 -20.05
CA LEU A 214 -28.35 -3.46 -19.51
C LEU A 214 -27.39 -2.42 -20.11
N GLU A 215 -26.80 -1.61 -19.24
CA GLU A 215 -25.86 -0.53 -19.54
C GLU A 215 -24.42 -0.93 -19.16
N THR A 216 -24.24 -1.70 -18.09
CA THR A 216 -22.92 -2.17 -17.61
C THR A 216 -22.90 -3.70 -17.52
N LEU A 217 -21.88 -4.30 -18.12
CA LEU A 217 -21.63 -5.74 -18.07
C LEU A 217 -20.17 -6.04 -17.69
N GLU A 218 -20.00 -6.66 -16.53
CA GLU A 218 -18.69 -7.08 -16.01
C GLU A 218 -18.55 -8.61 -16.12
N LEU A 219 -17.54 -9.07 -16.85
CA LEU A 219 -17.25 -10.48 -17.14
C LEU A 219 -15.75 -10.78 -16.97
N GLN A 220 -15.13 -10.21 -15.95
CA GLN A 220 -13.71 -10.42 -15.71
C GLN A 220 -13.43 -11.85 -15.25
N TYR A 221 -12.33 -12.48 -15.67
CA TYR A 221 -11.98 -13.83 -15.20
C TYR A 221 -13.13 -14.84 -15.37
N CYS A 222 -13.66 -14.91 -16.60
CA CYS A 222 -14.82 -15.74 -16.93
C CYS A 222 -14.51 -16.91 -17.89
N SER A 223 -13.22 -17.20 -18.12
CA SER A 223 -12.73 -18.19 -19.09
C SER A 223 -13.22 -17.93 -20.53
N LEU A 224 -13.19 -16.67 -20.94
CA LEU A 224 -13.67 -16.22 -22.26
C LEU A 224 -12.54 -16.19 -23.30
N THR A 225 -12.89 -16.47 -24.55
CA THR A 225 -11.96 -16.43 -25.70
C THR A 225 -12.37 -15.39 -26.73
N GLU A 226 -11.69 -15.33 -27.88
CA GLU A 226 -12.05 -14.47 -29.01
C GLU A 226 -13.50 -14.65 -29.50
N LYS A 227 -14.10 -15.82 -29.28
CA LYS A 227 -15.51 -16.09 -29.64
C LYS A 227 -16.47 -15.23 -28.84
N SER A 228 -16.18 -14.99 -27.56
CA SER A 228 -16.95 -14.10 -26.72
C SER A 228 -16.87 -12.66 -27.21
N CYS A 229 -15.68 -12.19 -27.59
CA CYS A 229 -15.51 -10.88 -28.22
C CYS A 229 -16.32 -10.74 -29.51
N ALA A 230 -16.26 -11.73 -30.40
CA ALA A 230 -17.03 -11.73 -31.64
C ALA A 230 -18.55 -11.64 -31.38
N ALA A 231 -19.06 -12.41 -30.42
CA ALA A 231 -20.47 -12.45 -30.06
C ALA A 231 -20.95 -11.10 -29.48
N ILE A 232 -20.20 -10.53 -28.54
CA ILE A 232 -20.53 -9.24 -27.92
C ILE A 232 -20.40 -8.12 -28.95
N SER A 233 -19.33 -8.08 -29.75
CA SER A 233 -19.18 -7.11 -30.84
C SER A 233 -20.32 -7.18 -31.85
N SER A 234 -20.79 -8.39 -32.20
CA SER A 234 -21.97 -8.54 -33.03
C SER A 234 -23.23 -7.95 -32.38
N ALA A 235 -23.41 -8.13 -31.08
CA ALA A 235 -24.57 -7.63 -30.36
C ALA A 235 -24.55 -6.11 -30.17
N ALA A 236 -23.40 -5.56 -29.78
CA ALA A 236 -23.19 -4.13 -29.51
C ALA A 236 -23.27 -3.25 -30.76
N ARG A 237 -23.14 -3.83 -31.96
CA ARG A 237 -23.46 -3.16 -33.25
C ARG A 237 -24.95 -2.91 -33.47
N SER A 238 -25.83 -3.58 -32.72
CA SER A 238 -27.27 -3.39 -32.86
C SER A 238 -27.73 -2.07 -32.26
N ASN A 239 -28.59 -1.34 -32.98
CA ASN A 239 -29.19 -0.09 -32.47
C ASN A 239 -30.00 -0.27 -31.17
N SER A 240 -30.49 -1.49 -30.93
CA SER A 240 -31.21 -1.89 -29.71
C SER A 240 -30.31 -2.08 -28.49
N CYS A 241 -28.99 -2.23 -28.68
CA CYS A 241 -28.09 -2.46 -27.57
C CYS A 241 -27.99 -1.19 -26.70
N SER A 242 -28.15 -1.34 -25.39
CA SER A 242 -28.07 -0.26 -24.40
C SER A 242 -26.72 -0.21 -23.68
N LEU A 243 -25.81 -1.13 -24.00
CA LEU A 243 -24.54 -1.31 -23.31
C LEU A 243 -23.60 -0.12 -23.55
N LYS A 244 -23.11 0.44 -22.44
CA LYS A 244 -22.18 1.57 -22.37
C LYS A 244 -20.84 1.17 -21.75
N GLU A 245 -20.85 0.24 -20.81
CA GLU A 245 -19.66 -0.20 -20.10
C GLU A 245 -19.52 -1.71 -20.21
N LEU A 246 -18.35 -2.15 -20.65
CA LEU A 246 -18.02 -3.55 -20.81
C LEU A 246 -16.64 -3.82 -20.26
N ASN A 247 -16.54 -4.80 -19.36
CA ASN A 247 -15.27 -5.25 -18.84
C ASN A 247 -15.08 -6.73 -19.13
N LEU A 248 -14.05 -7.03 -19.91
CA LEU A 248 -13.63 -8.37 -20.32
C LEU A 248 -12.20 -8.69 -19.85
N SER A 249 -11.62 -7.88 -18.96
CA SER A 249 -10.27 -8.14 -18.42
C SER A 249 -10.16 -9.53 -17.75
N GLU A 250 -8.95 -10.00 -17.58
CA GLU A 250 -8.59 -11.29 -17.02
C GLU A 250 -9.17 -12.47 -17.81
N ASN A 251 -9.21 -12.37 -19.14
CA ASN A 251 -9.67 -13.44 -20.03
C ASN A 251 -8.67 -13.68 -21.18
N GLU A 252 -8.66 -14.90 -21.70
CA GLU A 252 -7.78 -15.32 -22.80
C GLU A 252 -8.35 -14.89 -24.16
N LEU A 253 -8.54 -13.58 -24.36
CA LEU A 253 -9.21 -13.05 -25.56
C LEU A 253 -8.37 -13.17 -26.84
N HIS A 254 -7.04 -13.26 -26.69
CA HIS A 254 -6.04 -13.23 -27.77
C HIS A 254 -6.18 -12.02 -28.73
N ASP A 255 -5.25 -11.90 -29.68
CA ASP A 255 -5.24 -10.79 -30.65
C ASP A 255 -6.53 -10.75 -31.49
N ALA A 256 -7.09 -11.91 -31.83
CA ALA A 256 -8.34 -12.01 -32.58
C ALA A 256 -9.53 -11.41 -31.81
N GLY A 257 -9.61 -11.59 -30.50
CA GLY A 257 -10.65 -10.98 -29.67
C GLY A 257 -10.52 -9.46 -29.63
N VAL A 258 -9.29 -8.96 -29.46
CA VAL A 258 -8.99 -7.51 -29.47
C VAL A 258 -9.31 -6.89 -30.82
N GLN A 259 -9.07 -7.59 -31.94
CA GLN A 259 -9.46 -7.14 -33.27
C GLN A 259 -10.98 -6.96 -33.40
N HIS A 260 -11.78 -7.92 -32.93
CA HIS A 260 -13.24 -7.81 -32.94
C HIS A 260 -13.77 -6.63 -32.10
N LEU A 261 -13.13 -6.34 -30.97
CA LEU A 261 -13.48 -5.20 -30.12
C LEU A 261 -13.04 -3.87 -30.76
N SER A 262 -11.86 -3.83 -31.37
CA SER A 262 -11.35 -2.66 -32.10
C SER A 262 -12.25 -2.29 -33.29
N GLU A 263 -12.75 -3.28 -34.04
CA GLU A 263 -13.73 -3.07 -35.10
C GLU A 263 -15.07 -2.54 -34.58
N LEU A 264 -15.50 -3.01 -33.40
CA LEU A 264 -16.71 -2.51 -32.74
C LEU A 264 -16.56 -1.01 -32.40
N LEU A 265 -15.43 -0.60 -31.83
CA LEU A 265 -15.18 0.80 -31.44
C LEU A 265 -15.15 1.76 -32.64
N LYS A 266 -14.71 1.28 -33.81
CA LYS A 266 -14.77 2.05 -35.07
C LYS A 266 -16.20 2.24 -35.59
N ASN A 267 -17.18 1.50 -35.08
CA ASN A 267 -18.56 1.60 -35.54
C ASN A 267 -19.25 2.86 -34.96
N PRO A 268 -19.80 3.76 -35.80
CA PRO A 268 -20.43 4.99 -35.32
C PRO A 268 -21.69 4.74 -34.47
N HIS A 269 -22.35 3.60 -34.64
CA HIS A 269 -23.54 3.21 -33.89
C HIS A 269 -23.22 2.48 -32.57
N CYS A 270 -21.95 2.19 -32.29
CA CYS A 270 -21.55 1.64 -31.01
C CYS A 270 -21.81 2.66 -29.89
N LYS A 271 -22.59 2.26 -28.87
CA LYS A 271 -22.89 3.08 -27.69
C LYS A 271 -21.92 2.86 -26.53
N LEU A 272 -20.94 1.98 -26.71
CA LEU A 272 -19.95 1.69 -25.68
C LEU A 272 -19.09 2.95 -25.45
N GLU A 273 -19.05 3.37 -24.19
CA GLU A 273 -18.31 4.53 -23.68
C GLU A 273 -17.00 4.05 -23.02
N THR A 274 -17.07 2.93 -22.30
CA THR A 274 -15.96 2.32 -21.57
C THR A 274 -15.81 0.86 -21.96
N LEU A 275 -14.63 0.49 -22.45
CA LEU A 275 -14.23 -0.91 -22.66
C LEU A 275 -12.97 -1.19 -21.84
N VAL A 276 -12.99 -2.21 -21.00
CA VAL A 276 -11.83 -2.67 -20.22
C VAL A 276 -11.43 -4.07 -20.71
N VAL A 277 -10.18 -4.22 -21.14
CA VAL A 277 -9.51 -5.49 -21.48
C VAL A 277 -8.10 -5.48 -20.89
N ASP A 278 -7.43 -6.63 -20.84
CA ASP A 278 -6.07 -6.75 -20.25
C ASP A 278 -4.99 -5.89 -20.92
N VAL A 279 -5.28 -5.40 -22.13
CA VAL A 279 -4.40 -4.53 -22.93
C VAL A 279 -4.74 -3.03 -22.76
N GLY A 280 -5.62 -2.65 -21.82
CA GLY A 280 -5.92 -1.26 -21.48
C GLY A 280 -7.42 -0.90 -21.46
N ILE A 281 -7.74 0.28 -20.92
CA ILE A 281 -9.08 0.88 -20.94
C ILE A 281 -9.22 1.74 -22.20
N PHE A 282 -10.14 1.38 -23.09
CA PHE A 282 -10.46 2.16 -24.27
C PHE A 282 -11.68 3.06 -23.98
N LEU A 283 -11.46 4.38 -24.00
CA LEU A 283 -12.52 5.39 -23.93
C LEU A 283 -12.83 5.88 -25.34
N LYS A 284 -14.12 5.97 -25.69
CA LYS A 284 -14.52 6.47 -27.01
C LYS A 284 -14.13 7.95 -27.16
N GLU A 285 -13.21 8.26 -28.07
CA GLU A 285 -12.79 9.64 -28.34
C GLU A 285 -13.95 10.48 -28.91
N SER A 286 -14.06 11.73 -28.42
CA SER A 286 -15.01 12.71 -28.95
C SER A 286 -14.72 13.03 -30.42
N PRO A 287 -15.75 13.30 -31.26
CA PRO A 287 -15.57 13.64 -32.69
C PRO A 287 -14.60 14.80 -32.96
N ALA A 288 -14.30 15.63 -31.96
CA ALA A 288 -13.35 16.73 -32.06
C ALA A 288 -11.87 16.29 -32.11
N ALA A 289 -11.51 15.11 -31.58
CA ALA A 289 -10.13 14.61 -31.54
C ALA A 289 -9.73 13.92 -32.87
N ALA A 290 -10.67 13.23 -33.52
CA ALA A 290 -10.45 12.54 -34.79
C ALA A 290 -10.11 13.48 -35.97
N ALA A 291 -10.44 14.77 -35.87
CA ALA A 291 -10.06 15.76 -36.87
C ALA A 291 -8.57 16.16 -36.81
N ALA A 292 -7.91 15.95 -35.67
CA ALA A 292 -6.48 16.25 -35.50
C ALA A 292 -5.56 15.10 -35.97
N SER A 293 -6.06 13.86 -36.01
CA SER A 293 -5.31 12.68 -36.43
C SER A 293 -5.38 12.38 -37.93
N ALA A 294 -6.23 13.08 -38.69
CA ALA A 294 -6.41 12.87 -40.13
C ALA A 294 -5.32 13.50 -41.03
N SER A 295 -4.25 14.09 -40.47
CA SER A 295 -3.20 14.80 -41.23
C SER A 295 -1.86 14.06 -41.37
N SER A 296 -1.80 12.75 -41.10
CA SER A 296 -0.65 11.94 -41.53
C SER A 296 -1.08 10.56 -41.99
N SER A 297 -1.14 10.39 -43.31
CA SER A 297 -1.25 9.08 -43.96
C SER A 297 -0.27 9.02 -45.13
N HIS A 298 0.14 7.79 -45.45
CA HIS A 298 1.19 7.31 -46.36
C HIS A 298 2.49 6.93 -45.62
N SER A 299 2.98 5.68 -45.66
CA SER A 299 2.69 4.55 -46.57
C SER A 299 3.12 3.21 -45.96
N ASP A 300 2.52 2.14 -46.51
CA ASP A 300 2.52 0.74 -46.11
C ASP A 300 3.84 -0.05 -46.24
N ALA A 301 3.82 -1.19 -45.51
CA ALA A 301 4.16 -2.56 -45.94
C ALA A 301 5.53 -3.20 -45.60
N ALA A 302 5.38 -4.31 -44.85
CA ALA A 302 6.02 -5.63 -44.99
C ALA A 302 7.34 -5.93 -44.24
N GLU A 303 7.15 -6.73 -43.18
CA GLU A 303 7.81 -8.01 -42.86
C GLU A 303 9.36 -8.13 -42.74
N LEU A 304 9.75 -8.59 -41.54
CA LEU A 304 10.68 -9.69 -41.27
C LEU A 304 11.97 -9.78 -42.12
N HIS A 305 13.13 -9.43 -41.52
CA HIS A 305 14.29 -10.34 -41.43
C HIS A 305 15.44 -9.79 -40.57
N LEU A 306 16.03 -10.72 -39.79
CA LEU A 306 17.42 -10.79 -39.29
C LEU A 306 17.79 -9.85 -38.12
N ARG A 307 18.03 -10.35 -36.91
CA ARG A 307 19.27 -11.02 -36.43
C ARG A 307 20.57 -10.30 -36.83
N ASP A 308 21.39 -10.09 -35.79
CA ASP A 308 22.76 -9.59 -35.76
C ASP A 308 22.99 -8.11 -36.07
N LYS A 309 23.24 -7.33 -35.00
CA LYS A 309 24.34 -6.35 -34.90
C LYS A 309 24.39 -5.72 -33.50
N ALA A 310 25.09 -6.37 -32.58
CA ALA A 310 25.68 -5.73 -31.41
C ALA A 310 27.18 -6.03 -31.38
N GLN A 311 27.89 -5.56 -32.42
CA GLN A 311 29.32 -5.33 -32.39
C GLN A 311 29.60 -4.05 -33.17
N GLN A 312 30.47 -3.23 -32.58
CA GLN A 312 31.03 -1.97 -33.07
C GLN A 312 30.30 -0.69 -32.63
N ASN A 313 30.67 -0.20 -31.45
CA ASN A 313 31.00 1.22 -31.33
C ASN A 313 32.39 1.36 -30.66
N PRO A 314 33.42 1.87 -31.36
CA PRO A 314 34.75 2.13 -30.80
C PRO A 314 34.80 3.57 -30.27
N GLY A 315 34.91 3.76 -28.95
CA GLY A 315 34.91 5.12 -28.41
C GLY A 315 35.04 5.24 -26.89
N ALA A 316 35.91 4.48 -26.25
CA ALA A 316 36.41 4.82 -24.92
C ALA A 316 37.76 4.13 -24.70
N GLN A 317 38.84 4.89 -24.79
CA GLN A 317 40.19 4.40 -24.47
C GLN A 317 40.84 5.39 -23.48
N LEU A 318 41.39 4.80 -22.41
CA LEU A 318 42.23 5.38 -21.34
C LEU A 318 41.48 6.19 -20.28
N LEU A 319 41.51 5.84 -18.98
CA LEU A 319 42.66 5.40 -18.17
C LEU A 319 42.33 4.21 -17.26
N SER A 320 43.09 3.14 -17.44
CA SER A 320 43.33 2.10 -16.45
C SER A 320 44.27 2.66 -15.36
N LEU A 321 43.80 2.69 -14.12
CA LEU A 321 44.67 2.68 -12.95
C LEU A 321 44.22 1.51 -12.09
N ASP A 322 45.15 0.58 -11.91
CA ASP A 322 45.03 -0.61 -11.10
C ASP A 322 44.50 -0.27 -9.71
N THR A 323 43.40 -0.91 -9.31
CA THR A 323 43.05 -1.04 -7.90
C THR A 323 42.91 -2.52 -7.60
N GLU A 324 43.89 -2.97 -6.84
CA GLU A 324 44.01 -4.27 -6.21
C GLU A 324 42.68 -4.72 -5.57
N ASP A 325 42.42 -6.02 -5.66
CA ASP A 325 41.42 -6.73 -4.90
C ASP A 325 41.50 -6.36 -3.42
N HIS A 326 40.57 -5.52 -2.97
CA HIS A 326 40.15 -5.47 -1.59
C HIS A 326 38.74 -6.04 -1.51
N HIS A 327 38.71 -7.36 -1.28
CA HIS A 327 37.61 -8.02 -0.61
C HIS A 327 37.32 -7.30 0.71
N SER A 328 36.42 -6.31 0.68
CA SER A 328 35.76 -5.82 1.89
C SER A 328 34.58 -6.73 2.17
N ASP A 329 34.76 -7.64 3.13
CA ASP A 329 33.75 -8.50 3.75
C ASP A 329 32.63 -7.67 4.43
N ALA A 330 31.74 -7.09 3.63
CA ALA A 330 30.38 -6.79 4.06
C ALA A 330 29.48 -7.76 3.30
N PRO A 331 28.83 -8.74 3.96
CA PRO A 331 28.05 -9.73 3.24
C PRO A 331 26.90 -8.99 2.55
N GLN A 332 26.93 -8.95 1.22
CA GLN A 332 25.75 -8.72 0.39
C GLN A 332 24.74 -9.82 0.74
N ARG A 333 23.92 -9.59 1.76
CA ARG A 333 22.86 -10.51 2.18
C ARG A 333 21.66 -10.29 1.26
N SER A 334 21.83 -10.61 -0.02
CA SER A 334 20.72 -10.75 -0.96
C SER A 334 19.81 -11.89 -0.50
N CYS A 335 18.49 -11.72 -0.64
CA CYS A 335 17.54 -12.80 -0.39
C CYS A 335 17.91 -14.04 -1.21
N GLU A 336 18.24 -15.16 -0.54
CA GLU A 336 18.64 -16.41 -1.22
C GLU A 336 17.56 -16.90 -2.19
N PHE A 337 16.29 -16.67 -1.86
CA PHE A 337 15.17 -17.02 -2.72
C PHE A 337 15.18 -16.24 -4.03
N CYS A 338 15.55 -14.95 -4.01
CA CYS A 338 15.56 -14.10 -5.20
C CYS A 338 16.88 -14.19 -5.99
N ALA A 339 17.83 -15.03 -5.57
CA ALA A 339 19.17 -15.11 -6.16
C ALA A 339 19.17 -15.52 -7.65
N GLU A 340 18.16 -16.27 -8.09
CA GLU A 340 17.99 -16.73 -9.47
C GLU A 340 17.18 -15.75 -10.35
N VAL A 341 16.57 -14.73 -9.76
CA VAL A 341 15.80 -13.72 -10.49
C VAL A 341 16.78 -12.78 -11.21
N PRO A 342 16.64 -12.58 -12.54
CA PRO A 342 17.49 -11.65 -13.29
C PRO A 342 17.41 -10.24 -12.72
N ASP A 343 18.56 -9.59 -12.55
CA ASP A 343 18.67 -8.17 -12.24
C ASP A 343 19.86 -7.62 -13.01
N SER A 344 19.73 -6.39 -13.52
CA SER A 344 20.84 -5.74 -14.21
C SER A 344 21.80 -5.15 -13.18
N SER A 345 23.10 -5.36 -13.40
CA SER A 345 24.15 -4.98 -12.45
C SER A 345 24.86 -3.67 -12.78
N HIS A 346 24.38 -2.92 -13.78
CA HIS A 346 25.06 -1.72 -14.29
C HIS A 346 24.23 -0.46 -14.02
N TRP A 347 24.24 0.00 -12.76
CA TRP A 347 23.62 1.25 -12.34
C TRP A 347 24.65 2.19 -11.74
N VAL A 348 24.67 3.44 -12.21
CA VAL A 348 25.48 4.50 -11.60
C VAL A 348 24.70 5.10 -10.43
N LEU A 349 25.26 5.02 -9.22
CA LEU A 349 24.64 5.59 -8.03
C LEU A 349 24.65 7.13 -8.09
N VAL A 350 23.51 7.74 -7.81
CA VAL A 350 23.32 9.19 -7.74
C VAL A 350 22.70 9.55 -6.40
N GLU A 351 23.36 10.45 -5.67
CA GLU A 351 22.78 11.06 -4.47
C GLU A 351 21.84 12.21 -4.90
N PRO A 352 20.57 12.22 -4.43
CA PRO A 352 19.63 13.28 -4.77
C PRO A 352 19.89 14.54 -3.96
N GLU A 353 19.60 15.70 -4.57
CA GLU A 353 19.42 16.93 -3.81
C GLU A 353 18.09 16.88 -3.06
N VAL A 354 18.13 16.95 -1.73
CA VAL A 354 16.93 16.87 -0.88
C VAL A 354 16.54 18.27 -0.42
N SER A 355 15.29 18.65 -0.69
CA SER A 355 14.65 19.85 -0.14
C SER A 355 13.46 19.44 0.72
N THR A 356 13.35 20.02 1.92
CA THR A 356 12.25 19.71 2.85
C THR A 356 11.44 20.97 3.11
N ASP A 357 10.17 20.95 2.73
CA ASP A 357 9.21 22.03 3.00
C ASP A 357 7.99 21.47 3.73
N GLU A 358 7.53 22.14 4.79
CA GLU A 358 6.36 21.76 5.60
C GLU A 358 6.22 20.23 5.89
N SER A 359 7.32 19.53 6.23
CA SER A 359 7.40 18.07 6.48
C SER A 359 7.25 17.16 5.25
N VAL A 360 7.39 17.68 4.05
CA VAL A 360 7.44 16.91 2.79
C VAL A 360 8.82 17.07 2.16
N SER A 361 9.56 15.97 2.06
CA SER A 361 10.85 15.94 1.37
C SER A 361 10.66 15.69 -0.12
N THR A 362 11.24 16.56 -0.94
CA THR A 362 11.32 16.44 -2.40
C THR A 362 12.76 16.16 -2.79
N TYR A 363 12.95 15.15 -3.62
CA TYR A 363 14.24 14.66 -4.08
C TYR A 363 14.42 15.06 -5.54
N SER A 364 15.53 15.69 -5.87
CA SER A 364 15.86 16.15 -7.22
C SER A 364 17.08 15.41 -7.74
N LEU A 365 16.97 14.83 -8.93
CA LEU A 365 17.99 14.02 -9.59
C LEU A 365 18.25 14.59 -10.97
N SER A 366 19.52 14.70 -11.34
CA SER A 366 19.95 15.10 -12.69
C SER A 366 21.04 14.18 -13.19
N SER A 367 20.90 13.72 -14.43
CA SER A 367 21.82 12.78 -15.04
C SER A 367 22.01 13.03 -16.54
N PRO A 368 23.21 12.80 -17.11
CA PRO A 368 23.39 12.69 -18.56
C PRO A 368 22.81 11.35 -19.08
N ALA A 369 22.98 11.05 -20.37
CA ALA A 369 22.56 9.77 -20.94
C ALA A 369 23.22 8.58 -20.20
N GLY A 370 22.48 7.50 -19.95
CA GLY A 370 22.96 6.31 -19.24
C GLY A 370 21.92 5.68 -18.30
N SER A 371 22.38 4.83 -17.39
CA SER A 371 21.56 4.07 -16.44
C SER A 371 21.97 4.40 -14.99
N TYR A 372 21.01 4.85 -14.18
CA TYR A 372 21.28 5.39 -12.85
C TYR A 372 20.37 4.80 -11.77
N GLU A 373 20.84 4.79 -10.53
CA GLU A 373 20.09 4.40 -9.33
C GLU A 373 20.24 5.48 -8.26
N CYS A 374 19.11 5.90 -7.67
CA CYS A 374 19.11 6.83 -6.56
C CYS A 374 19.56 6.13 -5.27
N SER A 375 20.61 6.64 -4.61
CA SER A 375 21.15 6.05 -3.38
C SER A 375 20.18 6.11 -2.19
N GLU A 376 19.23 7.06 -2.19
CA GLU A 376 18.28 7.29 -1.09
C GLU A 376 16.90 6.66 -1.29
N SER A 377 16.54 6.24 -2.50
CA SER A 377 15.22 5.65 -2.76
C SER A 377 15.26 4.34 -3.53
N GLY A 378 16.44 3.94 -4.02
CA GLY A 378 16.58 2.86 -4.97
C GLY A 378 15.88 3.10 -6.31
N LEU A 379 15.30 4.27 -6.58
CA LEU A 379 14.66 4.57 -7.85
C LEU A 379 15.69 4.49 -8.98
N ARG A 380 15.39 3.70 -10.01
CA ARG A 380 16.28 3.46 -11.15
C ARG A 380 15.68 4.03 -12.44
N TRP A 381 16.52 4.54 -13.33
CA TRP A 381 16.07 5.07 -14.62
C TRP A 381 17.14 5.00 -15.71
N THR A 382 16.70 4.96 -16.96
CA THR A 382 17.56 5.08 -18.14
C THR A 382 17.11 6.22 -19.04
N CYS A 383 18.08 6.88 -19.67
CA CYS A 383 17.80 7.97 -20.59
C CYS A 383 18.86 8.08 -21.69
N ASP A 384 18.42 8.46 -22.89
CA ASP A 384 19.26 8.67 -24.08
C ASP A 384 19.90 10.07 -24.16
N GLY A 385 19.47 10.97 -23.27
CA GLY A 385 19.96 12.34 -23.17
C GLY A 385 19.95 12.86 -21.73
N PRO A 386 20.34 14.12 -21.49
CA PRO A 386 20.28 14.73 -20.18
C PRO A 386 18.83 14.80 -19.66
N VAL A 387 18.61 14.30 -18.45
CA VAL A 387 17.32 14.31 -17.77
C VAL A 387 17.45 14.91 -16.38
N THR A 388 16.44 15.69 -15.99
CA THR A 388 16.22 16.11 -14.61
C THR A 388 14.83 15.66 -14.18
N LEU A 389 14.77 14.91 -13.10
CA LEU A 389 13.51 14.43 -12.52
C LEU A 389 13.44 14.77 -11.03
N GLN A 390 12.23 15.02 -10.56
CA GLN A 390 11.92 15.23 -9.16
C GLN A 390 10.92 14.19 -8.71
N TYR A 391 11.07 13.73 -7.47
CA TYR A 391 10.07 12.87 -6.87
C TYR A 391 9.87 13.15 -5.38
N ARG A 392 8.74 12.70 -4.87
CA ARG A 392 8.46 12.63 -3.43
C ARG A 392 7.63 11.40 -3.12
N PHE A 393 7.79 10.90 -1.92
CA PHE A 393 6.98 9.81 -1.42
C PHE A 393 5.63 10.32 -0.91
N THR A 394 4.58 9.54 -1.19
CA THR A 394 3.20 9.86 -0.85
C THR A 394 2.57 8.69 -0.10
N ASP A 395 1.47 8.96 0.62
CA ASP A 395 0.74 7.94 1.35
C ASP A 395 -0.33 7.28 0.47
N TRP A 396 -0.38 5.94 0.48
CA TRP A 396 -1.40 5.14 -0.20
C TRP A 396 -2.85 5.43 0.25
N HIS A 397 -3.07 6.11 1.39
CA HIS A 397 -4.39 6.57 1.82
C HIS A 397 -5.12 7.42 0.77
N VAL A 398 -4.40 8.08 -0.14
CA VAL A 398 -5.01 8.84 -1.25
C VAL A 398 -5.78 7.96 -2.24
N PHE A 399 -5.47 6.66 -2.31
CA PHE A 399 -6.14 5.66 -3.16
C PHE A 399 -6.88 4.59 -2.36
N ALA A 400 -7.22 4.86 -1.08
CA ALA A 400 -7.79 3.84 -0.21
C ALA A 400 -9.13 3.28 -0.74
N GLU A 401 -9.95 4.11 -1.39
CA GLU A 401 -11.23 3.68 -1.97
C GLU A 401 -10.98 2.85 -3.23
N GLU A 402 -10.12 3.32 -4.13
CA GLU A 402 -9.76 2.67 -5.39
C GLU A 402 -9.11 1.32 -5.15
N LEU A 403 -8.14 1.23 -4.23
CA LEU A 403 -7.49 -0.03 -3.86
C LEU A 403 -8.50 -1.04 -3.31
N ALA A 404 -9.46 -0.60 -2.50
CA ALA A 404 -10.53 -1.44 -1.98
C ALA A 404 -11.49 -1.92 -3.08
N HIS A 405 -11.81 -1.06 -4.05
CA HIS A 405 -12.61 -1.42 -5.22
C HIS A 405 -11.90 -2.43 -6.12
N MET A 406 -10.61 -2.24 -6.36
CA MET A 406 -9.77 -3.14 -7.15
C MET A 406 -9.35 -4.42 -6.41
N GLN A 407 -9.69 -4.54 -5.12
CA GLN A 407 -9.21 -5.62 -4.25
C GLN A 407 -7.69 -5.79 -4.35
N SER A 408 -6.97 -4.67 -4.36
CA SER A 408 -5.54 -4.64 -4.56
C SER A 408 -4.83 -4.15 -3.30
N ARG A 409 -3.57 -4.55 -3.14
CA ARG A 409 -2.70 -4.02 -2.10
C ARG A 409 -1.44 -3.43 -2.73
N PRO A 410 -0.85 -2.42 -2.09
CA PRO A 410 0.47 -1.95 -2.45
C PRO A 410 1.48 -3.09 -2.56
N ALA A 411 2.42 -3.00 -3.48
CA ALA A 411 3.59 -3.86 -3.64
C ALA A 411 4.91 -3.07 -3.48
N GLY A 412 4.83 -1.75 -3.29
CA GLY A 412 5.96 -0.83 -3.15
C GLY A 412 5.53 0.53 -2.61
N PRO A 413 6.46 1.50 -2.52
CA PRO A 413 6.13 2.87 -2.16
C PRO A 413 5.29 3.56 -3.25
N LEU A 414 4.47 4.53 -2.83
CA LEU A 414 3.79 5.45 -3.74
C LEU A 414 4.66 6.70 -3.95
N MET A 415 4.95 7.06 -5.19
CA MET A 415 5.86 8.13 -5.57
C MET A 415 5.16 9.11 -6.52
N ASP A 416 5.19 10.41 -6.22
CA ASP A 416 4.82 11.48 -7.18
C ASP A 416 6.08 11.83 -7.95
N ILE A 417 6.21 11.34 -9.19
CA ILE A 417 7.41 11.50 -10.02
C ILE A 417 7.11 12.47 -11.16
N ARG A 418 8.01 13.44 -11.37
CA ARG A 418 7.89 14.48 -12.40
C ARG A 418 9.20 14.64 -13.14
N VAL A 419 9.16 14.61 -14.47
CA VAL A 419 10.30 14.98 -15.30
C VAL A 419 10.26 16.47 -15.56
N MET A 420 11.30 17.17 -15.14
CA MET A 420 11.44 18.62 -15.29
C MET A 420 12.05 18.99 -16.65
N SER A 421 12.94 18.15 -17.16
CA SER A 421 13.54 18.29 -18.50
C SER A 421 14.07 16.96 -19.02
N GLY A 422 14.04 16.76 -20.33
CA GLY A 422 14.48 15.55 -21.01
C GLY A 422 13.38 14.47 -21.08
N GLU A 423 13.74 13.28 -21.56
CA GLU A 423 12.83 12.12 -21.66
C GLU A 423 13.52 10.89 -21.07
N LEU A 424 12.76 10.10 -20.28
CA LEU A 424 13.20 8.81 -19.79
C LEU A 424 12.80 7.73 -20.80
N GLU A 425 13.72 6.81 -21.06
CA GLU A 425 13.39 5.59 -21.80
C GLU A 425 12.69 4.59 -20.88
N GLU A 426 13.26 4.42 -19.67
CA GLU A 426 12.76 3.46 -18.69
C GLU A 426 12.83 4.04 -17.29
N ILE A 427 11.87 3.61 -16.47
CA ILE A 427 11.89 3.82 -15.02
C ILE A 427 11.64 2.50 -14.31
N HIS A 428 12.34 2.29 -13.21
CA HIS A 428 12.37 1.06 -12.45
C HIS A 428 11.99 1.42 -11.02
N LEU A 429 10.74 1.11 -10.66
CA LEU A 429 10.13 1.46 -9.39
C LEU A 429 10.44 0.37 -8.34
N PRO A 430 10.93 0.72 -7.14
CA PRO A 430 11.25 -0.28 -6.13
C PRO A 430 9.99 -1.01 -5.63
N HIS A 431 10.13 -2.27 -5.23
CA HIS A 431 9.05 -3.06 -4.65
C HIS A 431 9.52 -3.93 -3.49
N PHE A 432 8.61 -4.28 -2.59
CA PHE A 432 8.91 -5.17 -1.45
C PHE A 432 8.59 -6.64 -1.73
N LEU A 433 8.28 -7.03 -2.96
CA LEU A 433 7.94 -8.42 -3.30
C LEU A 433 9.17 -9.34 -3.26
N CYS A 434 8.99 -10.56 -2.72
CA CYS A 434 9.94 -11.65 -2.84
C CYS A 434 9.55 -12.53 -4.03
N LEU A 435 10.28 -12.40 -5.14
CA LEU A 435 10.04 -13.17 -6.36
C LEU A 435 10.68 -14.56 -6.35
N GLY A 436 11.35 -14.91 -5.26
CA GLY A 436 12.04 -16.18 -5.13
C GLY A 436 11.15 -17.39 -4.83
N GLY A 437 11.20 -18.40 -5.70
CA GLY A 437 10.45 -19.66 -5.59
C GLY A 437 9.56 -19.98 -6.80
N SER A 438 8.91 -21.15 -6.78
CA SER A 438 8.05 -21.70 -7.85
C SER A 438 6.66 -21.02 -8.00
N GLU A 439 6.52 -19.74 -7.67
CA GLU A 439 5.25 -19.02 -7.87
C GLU A 439 5.30 -18.26 -9.21
N ALA A 440 5.08 -18.98 -10.30
CA ALA A 440 5.10 -18.47 -11.68
C ALA A 440 4.08 -17.34 -11.97
N SER A 441 3.24 -16.97 -10.99
CA SER A 441 2.09 -16.07 -11.14
C SER A 441 2.27 -14.67 -10.55
N VAL A 442 3.42 -14.35 -9.92
CA VAL A 442 3.60 -13.01 -9.30
C VAL A 442 3.67 -11.91 -10.36
N GLY A 443 4.37 -12.14 -11.47
CA GLY A 443 4.46 -11.17 -12.57
C GLY A 443 3.09 -10.80 -13.15
N ASP A 444 2.21 -11.79 -13.31
CA ASP A 444 0.87 -11.59 -13.86
C ASP A 444 -0.09 -10.89 -12.88
N ALA A 445 0.19 -10.93 -11.58
CA ALA A 445 -0.65 -10.35 -10.54
C ALA A 445 -0.28 -8.89 -10.17
N VAL A 446 0.90 -8.43 -10.57
CA VAL A 446 1.44 -7.10 -10.21
C VAL A 446 1.25 -6.11 -11.36
N ARG A 447 0.83 -4.90 -11.02
CA ARG A 447 0.65 -3.78 -11.95
C ARG A 447 1.25 -2.51 -11.36
N VAL A 448 1.61 -1.56 -12.20
CA VAL A 448 1.87 -0.19 -11.75
C VAL A 448 0.58 0.60 -11.81
N LEU A 449 0.20 1.20 -10.70
CA LEU A 449 -0.92 2.13 -10.58
C LEU A 449 -0.44 3.55 -10.87
N HIS A 450 -1.19 4.24 -11.72
CA HIS A 450 -1.01 5.64 -12.07
C HIS A 450 -2.23 6.43 -11.57
N GLY A 451 -2.02 7.40 -10.69
CA GLY A 451 -3.04 8.36 -10.28
C GLY A 451 -3.09 9.55 -11.22
N ARG A 452 -4.26 9.85 -11.80
CA ARG A 452 -4.54 10.98 -12.70
C ARG A 452 -5.69 11.83 -12.14
N GLU A 453 -5.89 13.03 -12.66
CA GLU A 453 -7.02 13.90 -12.24
C GLU A 453 -8.40 13.24 -12.45
N SER A 454 -8.50 12.30 -13.40
CA SER A 454 -9.72 11.56 -13.73
C SER A 454 -9.90 10.22 -13.00
N GLY A 455 -8.98 9.84 -12.09
CA GLY A 455 -8.99 8.55 -11.38
C GLY A 455 -7.67 7.79 -11.48
N VAL A 456 -7.71 6.48 -11.29
CA VAL A 456 -6.51 5.61 -11.38
C VAL A 456 -6.53 4.77 -12.66
N CYS A 457 -5.37 4.53 -13.27
CA CYS A 457 -5.19 3.51 -14.30
C CYS A 457 -4.05 2.57 -13.90
N VAL A 458 -4.03 1.36 -14.46
CA VAL A 458 -3.01 0.35 -14.17
C VAL A 458 -2.29 -0.06 -15.45
N GLU A 459 -0.98 -0.27 -15.35
CA GLU A 459 -0.10 -0.66 -16.44
C GLU A 459 0.63 -1.97 -16.09
N VAL A 460 0.88 -2.81 -17.09
CA VAL A 460 1.70 -4.01 -16.94
C VAL A 460 3.16 -3.59 -16.80
N CYS A 461 3.91 -4.29 -15.95
CA CYS A 461 5.32 -4.01 -15.72
C CYS A 461 6.13 -5.30 -15.76
N GLU A 462 7.42 -5.17 -16.10
CA GLU A 462 8.37 -6.27 -16.01
C GLU A 462 8.98 -6.28 -14.61
N LEU A 463 8.72 -7.34 -13.83
CA LEU A 463 9.32 -7.48 -12.50
C LEU A 463 10.76 -7.99 -12.61
N THR A 464 11.67 -7.24 -12.01
CA THR A 464 13.06 -7.64 -11.73
C THR A 464 13.18 -7.97 -10.25
N ARG A 465 14.37 -8.37 -9.81
CA ARG A 465 14.60 -8.82 -8.42
C ARG A 465 14.05 -7.87 -7.34
N HIS A 466 14.18 -6.56 -7.52
CA HIS A 466 13.76 -5.56 -6.53
C HIS A 466 12.96 -4.39 -7.12
N HIS A 467 12.72 -4.38 -8.43
CA HIS A 467 12.10 -3.28 -9.14
C HIS A 467 11.09 -3.75 -10.18
N ALA A 468 10.07 -2.95 -10.43
CA ALA A 468 9.24 -3.08 -11.62
C ALA A 468 9.65 -2.06 -12.67
N ARG A 469 9.95 -2.56 -13.86
CA ARG A 469 10.36 -1.78 -15.02
C ARG A 469 9.15 -1.35 -15.84
N LEU A 470 9.14 -0.08 -16.21
CA LEU A 470 8.20 0.55 -17.13
C LEU A 470 8.97 1.21 -18.27
N PHE A 471 8.46 1.02 -19.50
CA PHE A 471 8.99 1.63 -20.71
C PHE A 471 8.18 2.87 -21.07
N HIS A 472 8.85 3.96 -21.45
CA HIS A 472 8.21 5.24 -21.83
C HIS A 472 7.13 5.71 -20.83
N PRO A 473 7.49 5.89 -19.55
CA PRO A 473 6.50 6.10 -18.49
C PRO A 473 5.69 7.38 -18.68
N SER A 474 4.37 7.30 -18.42
CA SER A 474 3.53 8.48 -18.22
C SER A 474 3.65 8.96 -16.76
N PHE A 475 4.06 10.21 -16.56
CA PHE A 475 4.38 10.73 -15.23
C PHE A 475 3.16 11.25 -14.48
N SER A 476 2.89 10.62 -13.34
CA SER A 476 1.88 11.01 -12.37
C SER A 476 2.18 10.37 -11.00
N LEU A 477 1.22 10.23 -10.09
CA LEU A 477 1.39 9.40 -8.89
C LEU A 477 1.57 7.92 -9.29
N LEU A 478 2.73 7.34 -9.05
CA LEU A 478 3.11 5.98 -9.44
C LEU A 478 3.34 5.10 -8.23
N GLY A 479 2.80 3.89 -8.24
CA GLY A 479 3.10 2.89 -7.22
C GLY A 479 2.71 1.49 -7.66
N LEU A 480 3.42 0.46 -7.19
CA LEU A 480 3.06 -0.91 -7.52
C LEU A 480 1.89 -1.39 -6.68
N VAL A 481 1.00 -2.15 -7.30
CA VAL A 481 -0.09 -2.87 -6.64
C VAL A 481 -0.11 -4.31 -7.11
N TYR A 482 -0.64 -5.20 -6.28
CA TYR A 482 -0.95 -6.56 -6.68
C TYR A 482 -2.39 -6.92 -6.30
N TYR A 483 -3.02 -7.77 -7.10
CA TYR A 483 -4.41 -8.18 -6.87
C TYR A 483 -4.51 -9.28 -5.81
N LEU A 484 -5.46 -9.13 -4.88
CA LEU A 484 -5.86 -10.17 -3.94
C LEU A 484 -6.78 -11.17 -4.66
N ARG A 485 -6.21 -12.12 -5.40
CA ARG A 485 -6.96 -13.31 -5.88
C ARG A 485 -6.97 -14.38 -4.78
N ASP A 486 -7.98 -15.23 -4.72
CA ASP A 486 -8.35 -16.06 -3.54
C ASP A 486 -7.27 -17.02 -2.97
N LEU A 487 -6.11 -17.14 -3.61
CA LEU A 487 -4.95 -17.91 -3.11
C LEU A 487 -3.61 -17.20 -3.30
N PHE A 488 -3.61 -15.97 -3.82
CA PHE A 488 -2.38 -15.21 -4.04
C PHE A 488 -2.05 -14.37 -2.81
N SER A 489 -1.15 -14.90 -1.98
CA SER A 489 -0.54 -14.14 -0.88
C SER A 489 0.96 -14.09 -1.13
N PRO A 490 1.46 -13.03 -1.79
CA PRO A 490 2.87 -12.98 -2.15
C PRO A 490 3.71 -12.97 -0.89
N LYS A 491 4.90 -13.54 -1.00
CA LYS A 491 5.92 -13.28 0.00
C LYS A 491 6.49 -11.88 -0.22
N VAL A 492 6.76 -11.16 0.86
CA VAL A 492 7.29 -9.81 0.85
C VAL A 492 8.56 -9.75 1.70
N HIS A 493 9.54 -8.96 1.26
CA HIS A 493 10.70 -8.60 2.07
C HIS A 493 10.23 -7.66 3.19
N CYS A 494 10.67 -7.91 4.41
CA CYS A 494 10.25 -7.16 5.59
C CYS A 494 11.42 -6.94 6.54
N GLU A 495 11.37 -5.87 7.32
CA GLU A 495 12.29 -5.62 8.42
C GLU A 495 11.53 -5.39 9.73
N LEU A 496 12.15 -5.74 10.85
CA LEU A 496 11.68 -5.36 12.18
C LEU A 496 12.47 -4.14 12.65
N LEU A 497 11.77 -3.04 12.88
CA LEU A 497 12.35 -1.81 13.42
C LEU A 497 11.92 -1.65 14.88
N LEU A 498 12.87 -1.34 15.75
CA LEU A 498 12.63 -1.20 17.19
C LEU A 498 12.79 0.27 17.59
N PHE A 499 11.74 0.85 18.16
CA PHE A 499 11.76 2.21 18.69
C PHE A 499 11.52 2.21 20.19
N CYS A 500 12.46 2.73 20.96
CA CYS A 500 12.35 2.85 22.41
C CYS A 500 11.73 4.20 22.77
N THR A 501 10.58 4.21 23.44
CA THR A 501 9.87 5.43 23.86
C THR A 501 10.13 5.79 25.32
N CYS A 502 10.36 4.79 26.17
CA CYS A 502 10.70 4.94 27.59
C CYS A 502 11.71 3.87 28.01
N THR A 503 12.64 4.21 28.90
CA THR A 503 13.70 3.28 29.36
C THR A 503 13.47 2.75 30.78
N ALA A 504 12.56 3.35 31.54
CA ALA A 504 12.18 2.93 32.90
C ALA A 504 10.79 3.49 33.28
N PRO A 505 9.70 2.70 33.20
CA PRO A 505 9.64 1.32 32.67
C PRO A 505 10.03 1.27 31.18
N LEU A 506 10.56 0.13 30.72
CA LEU A 506 10.97 0.00 29.33
C LEU A 506 9.73 -0.16 28.45
N VAL A 507 9.63 0.69 27.44
CA VAL A 507 8.57 0.64 26.43
C VAL A 507 9.22 0.65 25.06
N LEU A 508 9.06 -0.47 24.33
CA LEU A 508 9.56 -0.64 22.97
C LEU A 508 8.37 -0.78 22.01
N GLN A 509 8.42 -0.07 20.89
CA GLN A 509 7.50 -0.24 19.77
C GLN A 509 8.23 -1.06 18.69
N ALA A 510 7.74 -2.27 18.43
CA ALA A 510 8.30 -3.19 17.45
C ALA A 510 7.49 -3.12 16.15
N TYR A 511 8.01 -2.42 15.15
CA TYR A 511 7.38 -2.22 13.85
C TYR A 511 7.80 -3.32 12.88
N LEU A 512 6.84 -4.05 12.32
CA LEU A 512 7.08 -4.99 11.24
C LEU A 512 6.70 -4.34 9.91
N VAL A 513 7.69 -4.04 9.08
CA VAL A 513 7.50 -3.17 7.90
C VAL A 513 7.96 -3.84 6.62
N PRO A 514 7.12 -3.90 5.56
CA PRO A 514 7.56 -4.29 4.23
C PRO A 514 8.63 -3.33 3.71
N THR A 515 9.73 -3.86 3.22
CA THR A 515 10.86 -3.06 2.72
C THR A 515 11.46 -3.69 1.48
N TYR A 516 12.14 -2.88 0.66
CA TYR A 516 13.02 -3.36 -0.40
C TYR A 516 14.47 -3.30 0.11
N PRO A 517 15.37 -4.15 -0.40
CA PRO A 517 16.72 -4.20 0.14
C PRO A 517 17.46 -2.88 -0.08
N ASN A 518 18.26 -2.52 0.93
CA ASN A 518 19.18 -1.37 1.01
C ASN A 518 18.67 -0.01 1.49
N ASP A 519 17.38 0.25 1.82
CA ASP A 519 17.03 1.57 2.39
C ASP A 519 15.93 1.60 3.48
N PRO A 520 16.31 1.71 4.77
CA PRO A 520 15.40 2.04 5.86
C PRO A 520 15.28 3.55 6.16
N ALA A 521 16.06 4.44 5.55
CA ALA A 521 16.05 5.87 5.87
C ALA A 521 14.73 6.52 5.47
N HIS A 522 14.21 6.18 4.29
CA HIS A 522 12.89 6.66 3.88
C HIS A 522 11.74 6.11 4.74
N ILE A 523 11.78 4.81 5.07
CA ILE A 523 10.78 4.17 5.96
C ILE A 523 10.81 4.82 7.35
N ARG A 524 12.00 5.07 7.90
CA ARG A 524 12.17 5.80 9.15
C ARG A 524 11.57 7.19 9.05
N ALA A 525 11.75 7.91 7.95
CA ALA A 525 11.14 9.23 7.73
C ALA A 525 9.61 9.20 7.65
N ILE A 526 9.01 8.15 7.06
CA ILE A 526 7.54 7.94 7.10
C ILE A 526 7.08 7.71 8.54
N LEU A 527 7.71 6.76 9.24
CA LEU A 527 7.37 6.42 10.63
C LEU A 527 7.62 7.60 11.58
N GLN A 528 8.57 8.47 11.26
CA GLN A 528 8.90 9.66 12.04
C GLN A 528 7.72 10.64 12.13
N LYS A 529 6.87 10.75 11.09
CA LYS A 529 5.62 11.54 11.15
C LYS A 529 4.63 11.01 12.19
N ASP A 530 4.61 9.71 12.42
CA ASP A 530 3.78 9.08 13.45
C ASP A 530 4.39 9.24 14.85
N VAL A 531 5.73 9.17 14.93
CA VAL A 531 6.55 9.27 16.15
C VAL A 531 6.75 10.72 16.63
N GLU A 532 6.57 11.73 15.78
CA GLU A 532 6.72 13.16 16.10
C GLU A 532 5.78 13.65 17.22
N LYS A 533 4.77 12.85 17.61
CA LYS A 533 3.97 13.10 18.81
C LYS A 533 4.69 12.81 20.13
N GLU A 534 5.73 11.96 20.13
CA GLU A 534 6.36 11.43 21.35
C GLU A 534 7.69 12.09 21.74
N LYS A 535 8.25 12.95 20.87
CA LYS A 535 9.38 13.90 21.10
C LYS A 535 10.67 13.40 21.80
N THR A 536 10.79 12.14 22.24
CA THR A 536 11.88 11.70 23.14
C THR A 536 12.41 10.26 22.98
N GLY A 537 11.96 9.48 21.98
CA GLY A 537 12.41 8.10 21.79
C GLY A 537 13.69 7.90 20.95
N VAL A 538 14.20 6.66 20.89
CA VAL A 538 15.46 6.27 20.22
C VAL A 538 15.27 4.97 19.42
N TRP A 539 15.75 4.94 18.17
CA TRP A 539 15.80 3.71 17.38
C TRP A 539 16.90 2.77 17.88
N ILE A 540 16.59 1.49 18.00
CA ILE A 540 17.54 0.45 18.39
C ILE A 540 18.03 -0.27 17.13
N ASP A 541 19.32 -0.14 16.83
CA ASP A 541 19.92 -0.84 15.68
C ASP A 541 20.25 -2.28 16.05
N LYS A 542 19.58 -3.22 15.39
CA LYS A 542 19.80 -4.67 15.53
C LYS A 542 19.93 -5.35 14.16
N PRO A 543 20.48 -6.58 14.11
CA PRO A 543 20.58 -7.33 12.86
C PRO A 543 19.25 -7.41 12.12
N ARG A 544 19.27 -7.02 10.85
CA ARG A 544 18.17 -7.19 9.89
C ARG A 544 18.00 -8.70 9.67
N VAL A 545 16.93 -9.31 10.18
CA VAL A 545 16.78 -10.78 10.14
C VAL A 545 15.36 -11.19 9.73
N LEU A 546 14.65 -10.39 8.95
CA LEU A 546 13.41 -10.84 8.32
C LEU A 546 13.62 -10.91 6.81
N GLY A 547 13.51 -12.13 6.28
CA GLY A 547 13.52 -12.39 4.85
C GLY A 547 12.11 -12.28 4.28
N SER A 548 11.83 -13.10 3.27
CA SER A 548 10.51 -13.18 2.65
C SER A 548 9.45 -13.70 3.64
N LEU A 549 8.40 -12.92 3.92
CA LEU A 549 7.27 -13.30 4.78
C LEU A 549 5.97 -13.28 3.99
N ARG A 550 5.04 -14.16 4.33
CA ARG A 550 3.71 -14.17 3.70
C ARG A 550 2.81 -13.15 4.40
N GLU A 551 2.18 -12.25 3.64
CA GLU A 551 1.43 -11.11 4.19
C GLU A 551 0.23 -11.52 5.08
N MET A 552 -0.30 -12.72 4.89
CA MET A 552 -1.43 -13.26 5.67
C MET A 552 -1.03 -14.10 6.90
N ASP A 553 0.27 -14.24 7.16
CA ASP A 553 0.73 -14.95 8.35
C ASP A 553 0.50 -14.11 9.62
N THR A 554 0.32 -14.81 10.74
CA THR A 554 0.25 -14.17 12.05
C THR A 554 1.64 -14.12 12.68
N PHE A 555 2.05 -12.94 13.11
CA PHE A 555 3.34 -12.72 13.78
C PHE A 555 3.13 -12.36 15.24
N CYS A 556 3.97 -12.87 16.12
CA CYS A 556 3.95 -12.52 17.54
C CYS A 556 5.34 -12.09 17.97
N VAL A 557 5.42 -11.16 18.92
CA VAL A 557 6.66 -10.86 19.64
C VAL A 557 6.67 -11.64 20.95
N ARG A 558 7.83 -12.19 21.33
CA ARG A 558 8.07 -12.78 22.64
C ARG A 558 9.35 -12.22 23.23
N THR A 559 9.40 -12.13 24.54
CA THR A 559 10.61 -11.80 25.29
C THR A 559 10.93 -12.93 26.27
N SER A 560 12.22 -13.15 26.57
CA SER A 560 12.65 -14.16 27.56
C SER A 560 12.29 -13.78 28.99
N CYS A 561 12.10 -12.49 29.26
CA CYS A 561 11.66 -11.95 30.55
C CYS A 561 10.16 -11.60 30.54
N PRO A 562 9.50 -11.51 31.72
CA PRO A 562 8.10 -11.12 31.81
C PRO A 562 7.85 -9.73 31.22
N SER A 563 6.96 -9.65 30.25
CA SER A 563 6.57 -8.40 29.59
C SER A 563 5.08 -8.40 29.24
N GLU A 564 4.52 -7.21 29.13
CA GLU A 564 3.18 -7.00 28.59
C GLU A 564 3.32 -6.57 27.13
N ILE A 565 2.75 -7.35 26.20
CA ILE A 565 2.86 -7.11 24.77
C ILE A 565 1.47 -6.82 24.19
N GLN A 566 1.28 -5.65 23.59
CA GLN A 566 0.00 -5.24 23.02
C GLN A 566 0.14 -4.56 21.64
N PRO A 567 -0.58 -5.03 20.61
CA PRO A 567 -1.30 -6.30 20.54
C PRO A 567 -0.34 -7.51 20.56
N GLU A 568 -0.82 -8.68 21.01
CA GLU A 568 -0.04 -9.94 21.02
C GLU A 568 0.33 -10.42 19.60
N LYS A 569 -0.44 -9.99 18.60
CA LYS A 569 -0.30 -10.37 17.19
C LYS A 569 -0.13 -9.13 16.33
N MET A 570 0.87 -9.15 15.46
CA MET A 570 1.13 -8.15 14.42
C MET A 570 0.68 -8.68 13.07
N ASN A 571 0.17 -7.79 12.23
CA ASN A 571 -0.14 -8.07 10.83
C ASN A 571 0.90 -7.40 9.94
N LEU A 572 1.27 -8.07 8.85
CA LEU A 572 1.98 -7.43 7.74
C LEU A 572 0.97 -6.64 6.92
N TRP A 573 1.04 -5.32 6.98
CA TRP A 573 0.23 -4.45 6.12
C TRP A 573 1.09 -3.33 5.55
N PRO A 574 0.86 -2.90 4.30
CA PRO A 574 1.51 -1.72 3.75
C PRO A 574 1.24 -0.49 4.62
N LEU A 575 2.33 0.23 4.95
CA LEU A 575 2.43 1.36 5.89
C LEU A 575 1.12 2.16 6.09
N SER A 576 0.37 1.76 7.13
CA SER A 576 -0.67 2.59 7.74
C SER A 576 -0.54 2.49 9.25
N THR A 577 -0.96 3.55 9.95
CA THR A 577 -0.80 3.74 11.40
C THR A 577 -1.41 2.58 12.19
N GLY A 578 -0.59 1.62 12.66
CA GLY A 578 -1.08 0.52 13.51
C GLY A 578 -0.30 -0.81 13.49
N ASN A 579 0.77 -0.94 12.71
CA ASN A 579 1.51 -2.21 12.54
C ASN A 579 2.69 -2.36 13.51
N PHE A 580 2.47 -2.18 14.82
CA PHE A 580 3.50 -2.46 15.82
C PHE A 580 2.92 -3.09 17.07
N SER A 581 3.74 -3.90 17.74
CA SER A 581 3.48 -4.34 19.11
C SER A 581 4.25 -3.44 20.06
N GLU A 582 3.55 -2.89 21.05
CA GLU A 582 4.18 -2.28 22.21
C GLU A 582 4.61 -3.38 23.18
N VAL A 583 5.86 -3.36 23.59
CA VAL A 583 6.46 -4.25 24.59
C VAL A 583 6.76 -3.41 25.81
N TYR A 584 5.94 -3.57 26.84
CA TYR A 584 6.07 -2.93 28.14
C TYR A 584 6.75 -3.87 29.12
N MET A 585 7.80 -3.38 29.79
CA MET A 585 8.47 -4.08 30.88
C MET A 585 8.64 -3.15 32.07
N GLU A 586 8.01 -3.51 33.19
CA GLU A 586 8.11 -2.73 34.43
C GLU A 586 9.55 -2.72 34.98
N GLN A 587 10.23 -3.87 34.91
CA GLN A 587 11.62 -4.04 35.35
C GLN A 587 12.39 -4.88 34.32
N PRO A 588 12.98 -4.27 33.28
CA PRO A 588 13.76 -5.01 32.29
C PRO A 588 15.04 -5.58 32.92
N GLU A 589 15.37 -6.83 32.57
CA GLU A 589 16.66 -7.44 32.91
C GLU A 589 17.83 -6.72 32.19
N GLU A 590 19.07 -6.95 32.62
CA GLU A 590 20.26 -6.34 31.99
C GLU A 590 20.44 -6.75 30.52
N GLU A 591 20.02 -7.98 30.19
CA GLU A 591 19.85 -8.47 28.83
C GLU A 591 18.67 -9.43 28.78
N PHE A 592 17.94 -9.43 27.66
CA PHE A 592 16.86 -10.38 27.40
C PHE A 592 16.83 -10.73 25.91
N ASP A 593 16.34 -11.92 25.60
CA ASP A 593 16.12 -12.34 24.21
C ASP A 593 14.74 -11.87 23.75
N MET A 594 14.67 -11.35 22.53
CA MET A 594 13.45 -10.95 21.85
C MET A 594 13.32 -11.78 20.58
N GLU A 595 12.15 -12.38 20.40
CA GLU A 595 11.85 -13.27 19.29
C GLU A 595 10.64 -12.75 18.51
N VAL A 596 10.71 -12.80 17.18
CA VAL A 596 9.52 -12.75 16.32
C VAL A 596 9.20 -14.17 15.90
N ILE A 597 7.94 -14.56 16.12
CA ILE A 597 7.46 -15.91 15.91
C ILE A 597 6.39 -15.90 14.82
N SER A 598 6.53 -16.78 13.83
CA SER A 598 5.49 -17.11 12.85
C SER A 598 5.20 -18.61 12.93
N SER A 599 3.92 -19.00 12.86
CA SER A 599 3.51 -20.42 12.86
C SER A 599 4.14 -21.27 13.98
N GLN A 600 4.31 -20.69 15.17
CA GLN A 600 4.94 -21.30 16.36
C GLN A 600 6.46 -21.55 16.28
N GLN A 601 7.17 -21.01 15.28
CA GLN A 601 8.63 -21.08 15.18
C GLN A 601 9.25 -19.67 15.22
N PRO A 602 10.37 -19.46 15.93
CA PRO A 602 11.09 -18.19 15.89
C PRO A 602 11.72 -17.98 14.50
N ILE A 603 11.36 -16.89 13.85
CA ILE A 603 11.90 -16.48 12.53
C ILE A 603 12.96 -15.38 12.65
N TRP A 604 13.00 -14.71 13.80
CA TRP A 604 13.97 -13.70 14.17
C TRP A 604 14.22 -13.80 15.66
N THR A 605 15.48 -13.88 16.08
CA THR A 605 15.86 -13.87 17.50
C THR A 605 17.02 -12.91 17.67
N VAL A 606 16.90 -11.99 18.61
CA VAL A 606 17.98 -11.09 18.97
C VAL A 606 18.08 -10.94 20.47
N LYS A 607 19.30 -10.73 20.93
CA LYS A 607 19.54 -10.29 22.30
C LYS A 607 19.45 -8.76 22.38
N ILE A 608 18.55 -8.26 23.22
CA ILE A 608 18.41 -6.86 23.59
C ILE A 608 19.12 -6.65 24.93
N ARG A 609 20.07 -5.72 24.96
CA ARG A 609 20.90 -5.37 26.11
C ARG A 609 20.55 -3.97 26.57
N ARG A 610 20.75 -3.70 27.85
CA ARG A 610 20.45 -2.39 28.44
C ARG A 610 21.05 -1.20 27.67
N HIS A 611 22.28 -1.32 27.17
CA HIS A 611 22.94 -0.26 26.40
C HIS A 611 22.36 -0.02 25.00
N ASP A 612 21.53 -0.92 24.48
CA ASP A 612 20.90 -0.76 23.17
C ASP A 612 19.78 0.28 23.20
N TYR A 613 19.10 0.41 24.35
CA TYR A 613 17.98 1.34 24.55
C TYR A 613 18.25 2.40 25.61
N CYS A 614 19.16 2.15 26.54
CA CYS A 614 19.74 3.19 27.39
C CYS A 614 20.95 3.77 26.65
N LYS A 615 20.84 5.01 26.16
CA LYS A 615 22.04 5.82 25.87
C LYS A 615 22.96 5.72 27.10
N PRO A 616 24.29 5.55 26.95
CA PRO A 616 25.17 5.31 28.07
C PRO A 616 25.02 6.42 29.12
N SER A 617 24.29 6.11 30.19
CA SER A 617 24.28 6.87 31.43
C SER A 617 24.63 5.88 32.54
N ARG A 618 25.89 6.00 32.97
CA ARG A 618 26.45 5.61 34.27
C ARG A 618 25.80 4.42 34.98
N SER A 619 26.54 3.33 35.06
CA SER A 619 26.38 2.33 36.11
C SER A 619 26.48 2.97 37.52
N PRO A 620 25.52 2.73 38.42
CA PRO A 620 25.60 3.16 39.81
C PRO A 620 26.45 2.15 40.59
N GLY A 621 27.63 2.58 41.04
CA GLY A 621 28.52 1.75 41.83
C GLY A 621 29.57 2.58 42.55
N GLN A 622 29.17 3.17 43.66
CA GLN A 622 30.00 3.73 44.74
C GLN A 622 30.80 5.02 44.46
N GLY A 623 30.41 6.09 45.17
CA GLY A 623 31.38 6.91 45.89
C GLY A 623 31.63 8.33 45.38
N SER A 624 30.92 9.29 45.97
CA SER A 624 31.25 10.72 46.07
C SER A 624 31.01 11.63 44.85
N SER A 625 30.53 12.82 45.16
CA SER A 625 30.02 13.85 44.26
C SER A 625 31.09 14.46 43.32
N GLN A 626 31.01 14.21 42.01
CA GLN A 626 31.41 15.10 40.90
C GLN A 626 31.08 14.43 39.54
N GLY A 627 30.40 15.13 38.62
CA GLY A 627 30.01 14.59 37.30
C GLY A 627 31.17 14.45 36.28
N THR A 628 31.00 13.56 35.31
CA THR A 628 31.87 13.27 34.14
C THR A 628 32.14 14.50 33.27
N LYS A 629 33.29 14.52 32.60
CA LYS A 629 33.78 15.69 31.85
C LYS A 629 33.00 15.94 30.56
N THR A 630 32.38 14.92 29.98
CA THR A 630 31.46 15.01 28.84
C THR A 630 30.14 15.69 29.21
N GLU A 631 29.61 15.39 30.41
CA GLU A 631 28.44 16.11 30.95
C GLU A 631 28.80 17.56 31.28
N ARG A 632 29.99 17.81 31.84
CA ARG A 632 30.48 19.17 32.06
C ARG A 632 30.67 19.93 30.75
N LEU A 633 31.27 19.33 29.72
CA LEU A 633 31.44 19.95 28.40
C LEU A 633 30.09 20.30 27.75
N SER A 634 29.10 19.40 27.86
CA SER A 634 27.72 19.65 27.43
C SER A 634 27.06 20.81 28.18
N GLN A 635 27.28 20.92 29.50
CA GLN A 635 26.73 22.01 30.31
C GLN A 635 27.34 23.37 29.96
N VAL A 636 28.64 23.43 29.68
CA VAL A 636 29.33 24.69 29.35
C VAL A 636 29.34 25.02 27.86
N ARG A 637 28.84 24.10 27.01
CA ARG A 637 28.82 24.21 25.55
C ARG A 637 28.30 25.57 25.04
N PRO A 638 27.16 26.11 25.51
CA PRO A 638 26.68 27.41 25.03
C PRO A 638 27.68 28.52 25.29
N GLY A 639 28.33 28.49 26.46
CA GLY A 639 29.34 29.45 26.85
C GLY A 639 30.65 29.32 26.08
N LEU A 640 31.05 28.10 25.69
CA LEU A 640 32.18 27.87 24.80
C LEU A 640 31.91 28.44 23.39
N ILE A 641 30.74 28.15 22.84
CA ILE A 641 30.34 28.61 21.51
C ILE A 641 30.31 30.14 21.44
N SER A 642 29.87 30.81 22.51
CA SER A 642 29.83 32.28 22.56
C SER A 642 31.15 32.94 22.98
N GLY A 643 32.00 32.23 23.74
CA GLY A 643 33.15 32.82 24.44
C GLY A 643 34.52 32.53 23.81
N VAL A 644 34.68 31.43 23.07
CA VAL A 644 35.98 31.05 22.51
C VAL A 644 36.36 31.97 21.35
N SER A 645 37.49 32.66 21.48
CA SER A 645 38.02 33.52 20.42
C SER A 645 38.66 32.70 19.28
N ARG A 646 38.76 33.29 18.08
CA ARG A 646 39.35 32.61 16.91
C ARG A 646 40.80 32.18 17.13
N GLY A 647 41.57 32.91 17.95
CA GLY A 647 42.94 32.56 18.32
C GLY A 647 43.02 31.35 19.27
N VAL A 648 42.10 31.29 20.23
CA VAL A 648 41.96 30.15 21.15
C VAL A 648 41.51 28.90 20.40
N LEU A 649 40.52 29.02 19.50
CA LEU A 649 40.05 27.90 18.67
C LEU A 649 41.18 27.27 17.83
N ARG A 650 41.99 28.08 17.14
CA ARG A 650 43.12 27.57 16.35
C ARG A 650 44.16 26.87 17.23
N SER A 651 44.49 27.47 18.37
CA SER A 651 45.44 26.89 19.33
C SER A 651 44.92 25.58 19.94
N MET A 652 43.60 25.46 20.15
CA MET A 652 42.96 24.22 20.60
C MET A 652 43.02 23.13 19.53
N LEU A 653 42.74 23.45 18.26
CA LEU A 653 42.84 22.50 17.15
C LEU A 653 44.26 21.96 17.00
N ASP A 654 45.26 22.85 17.00
CA ASP A 654 46.67 22.46 16.87
C ASP A 654 47.12 21.55 18.03
N ARG A 655 46.73 21.88 19.28
CA ARG A 655 47.11 21.10 20.47
C ARG A 655 46.36 19.77 20.60
N LEU A 656 45.10 19.71 20.18
CA LEU A 656 44.32 18.46 20.14
C LEU A 656 44.86 17.52 19.06
N GLN A 657 45.35 18.06 17.94
CA GLN A 657 46.01 17.30 16.89
C GLN A 657 47.42 16.81 17.30
N ALA A 658 48.18 17.64 18.03
CA ALA A 658 49.53 17.31 18.49
C ALA A 658 49.58 16.40 19.74
N HIS A 659 48.44 16.19 20.41
CA HIS A 659 48.35 15.30 21.58
C HIS A 659 48.74 13.84 21.24
N ARG A 660 49.21 13.06 22.20
CA ARG A 660 49.60 11.64 22.00
C ARG A 660 48.82 10.74 22.99
N PRO A 661 47.88 9.89 22.52
CA PRO A 661 47.43 9.77 21.13
C PRO A 661 46.68 11.03 20.64
N PRO A 662 46.65 11.28 19.32
CA PRO A 662 46.00 12.47 18.76
C PRO A 662 44.50 12.42 19.00
N VAL A 663 43.95 13.52 19.51
CA VAL A 663 42.50 13.63 19.74
C VAL A 663 41.79 13.95 18.43
N LEU A 664 42.42 14.77 17.58
CA LEU A 664 41.96 15.08 16.22
C LEU A 664 42.99 14.66 15.18
N SER A 665 42.53 14.20 14.03
CA SER A 665 43.36 14.04 12.83
C SER A 665 43.52 15.37 12.08
N SER A 666 44.52 15.46 11.19
CA SER A 666 44.74 16.65 10.36
C SER A 666 43.52 17.03 9.52
N ARG A 667 42.81 16.02 9.00
CA ARG A 667 41.60 16.21 8.19
C ARG A 667 40.43 16.76 9.03
N GLU A 668 40.27 16.26 10.24
CA GLU A 668 39.24 16.72 11.18
C GLU A 668 39.47 18.16 11.63
N ALA A 669 40.73 18.56 11.86
CA ALA A 669 41.06 19.95 12.19
C ALA A 669 40.81 20.92 11.03
N GLU A 670 41.11 20.51 9.79
CA GLU A 670 40.79 21.28 8.59
C GLU A 670 39.27 21.39 8.36
N GLU A 671 38.51 20.32 8.60
CA GLU A 671 37.06 20.31 8.47
C GLU A 671 36.40 21.35 9.38
N VAL A 672 36.84 21.45 10.64
CA VAL A 672 36.35 22.47 11.57
C VAL A 672 36.58 23.90 11.03
N LEU A 673 37.74 24.16 10.41
CA LEU A 673 38.08 25.47 9.87
C LEU A 673 37.34 25.79 8.56
N GLN A 674 36.98 24.79 7.77
CA GLN A 674 36.28 24.96 6.49
C GLN A 674 34.75 24.92 6.62
N ARG A 675 34.22 24.37 7.72
CA ARG A 675 32.77 24.18 8.00
C ARG A 675 31.93 25.45 7.79
N SER A 676 32.42 26.60 8.23
CA SER A 676 31.71 27.88 8.19
C SER A 676 32.69 29.05 8.36
N GLN A 677 32.36 30.24 7.83
CA GLN A 677 33.12 31.46 8.14
C GLN A 677 32.78 32.02 9.55
N VAL A 678 31.65 31.60 10.10
CA VAL A 678 31.12 32.04 11.41
C VAL A 678 31.82 31.25 12.52
N LEU A 679 32.46 31.97 13.45
CA LEU A 679 33.30 31.38 14.49
C LEU A 679 32.51 30.45 15.43
N GLN A 680 31.27 30.81 15.78
CA GLN A 680 30.44 30.01 16.68
C GLN A 680 30.13 28.62 16.10
N ASP A 681 29.92 28.52 14.80
CA ASP A 681 29.65 27.23 14.13
C ASP A 681 30.91 26.35 14.12
N GLN A 682 32.09 26.97 13.93
CA GLN A 682 33.38 26.27 14.01
C GLN A 682 33.64 25.75 15.43
N VAL A 683 33.39 26.56 16.46
CA VAL A 683 33.52 26.15 17.86
C VAL A 683 32.49 25.06 18.19
N SER A 684 31.25 25.19 17.73
CA SER A 684 30.22 24.15 17.90
C SER A 684 30.64 22.84 17.28
N CYS A 685 31.17 22.87 16.06
CA CYS A 685 31.66 21.69 15.34
C CYS A 685 32.83 21.02 16.09
N LEU A 686 33.79 21.79 16.61
CA LEU A 686 34.86 21.25 17.45
C LEU A 686 34.32 20.60 18.73
N VAL A 687 33.41 21.26 19.43
CA VAL A 687 32.83 20.74 20.68
C VAL A 687 32.05 19.46 20.41
N ASP A 688 31.28 19.39 19.32
CA ASP A 688 30.59 18.17 18.87
C ASP A 688 31.56 17.04 18.61
N MET A 689 32.60 17.30 17.84
CA MET A 689 33.56 16.30 17.42
C MET A 689 34.34 15.72 18.61
N VAL A 690 34.76 16.57 19.55
CA VAL A 690 35.43 16.14 20.79
C VAL A 690 34.44 15.40 21.70
N HIS A 691 33.19 15.87 21.80
CA HIS A 691 32.15 15.22 22.59
C HIS A 691 31.87 13.79 22.10
N TRP A 692 31.80 13.57 20.78
CA TRP A 692 31.63 12.25 20.18
C TRP A 692 32.81 11.30 20.42
N LYS A 693 34.01 11.82 20.66
CA LYS A 693 35.21 11.01 20.97
C LYS A 693 35.32 10.61 22.45
N GLY A 694 34.41 11.08 23.31
CA GLY A 694 34.23 10.60 24.68
C GLY A 694 35.02 11.33 25.77
N ASP A 695 34.91 10.84 27.01
CA ASP A 695 35.29 11.59 28.23
C ASP A 695 36.76 11.98 28.30
N THR A 696 37.65 11.14 27.77
CA THR A 696 39.08 11.44 27.69
C THR A 696 39.37 12.61 26.76
N ALA A 697 38.72 12.66 25.59
CA ALA A 697 38.85 13.77 24.65
C ALA A 697 38.27 15.07 25.22
N CYS A 698 37.09 15.00 25.84
CA CYS A 698 36.47 16.12 26.57
C CYS A 698 37.37 16.65 27.69
N SER A 699 38.00 15.75 28.45
CA SER A 699 38.92 16.13 29.54
C SER A 699 40.14 16.88 29.03
N ILE A 700 40.75 16.41 27.94
CA ILE A 700 41.90 17.06 27.31
C ILE A 700 41.50 18.45 26.77
N MET A 701 40.34 18.57 26.11
CA MET A 701 39.86 19.85 25.60
C MET A 701 39.58 20.87 26.71
N LEU A 702 38.96 20.45 27.82
CA LEU A 702 38.69 21.33 28.96
C LEU A 702 39.98 21.77 29.68
N ALA A 703 40.96 20.88 29.82
CA ALA A 703 42.27 21.24 30.37
C ALA A 703 43.02 22.23 29.45
N LEU A 704 42.94 22.04 28.12
CA LEU A 704 43.50 22.98 27.16
C LEU A 704 42.80 24.34 27.22
N LEU A 705 41.49 24.39 27.50
CA LEU A 705 40.79 25.65 27.70
C LEU A 705 41.27 26.38 28.95
N GLU A 706 41.52 25.67 30.05
CA GLU A 706 42.08 26.26 31.27
C GLU A 706 43.45 26.91 31.02
N GLU A 707 44.28 26.28 30.18
CA GLU A 707 45.59 26.81 29.81
C GLU A 707 45.51 27.99 28.82
N LEU A 708 44.64 27.90 27.83
CA LEU A 708 44.59 28.84 26.70
C LEU A 708 43.71 30.06 26.97
N ASP A 709 42.66 29.92 27.79
CA ASP A 709 41.77 31.00 28.21
C ASP A 709 41.27 30.79 29.66
N PRO A 710 42.13 31.06 30.67
CA PRO A 710 41.80 30.85 32.08
C PRO A 710 40.62 31.70 32.56
N HIS A 711 40.40 32.86 31.92
CA HIS A 711 39.30 33.75 32.26
C HIS A 711 37.97 33.12 31.85
N LEU A 712 37.85 32.65 30.60
CA LEU A 712 36.66 31.96 30.13
C LEU A 712 36.45 30.64 30.90
N HIS A 713 37.52 29.90 31.21
CA HIS A 713 37.43 28.70 32.04
C HIS A 713 36.82 29.00 33.43
N GLY A 714 37.23 30.10 34.06
CA GLY A 714 36.70 30.58 35.34
C GLY A 714 35.23 31.04 35.25
N GLU A 715 34.86 31.78 34.20
CA GLU A 715 33.46 32.21 33.98
C GLU A 715 32.51 31.03 33.82
N LEU A 716 32.96 29.97 33.15
CA LEU A 716 32.21 28.74 32.94
C LEU A 716 32.20 27.82 34.17
N ARG A 717 32.87 28.20 35.26
CA ARG A 717 32.97 27.46 36.54
C ARG A 717 33.46 26.02 36.36
N LEU A 718 34.43 25.82 35.47
CA LEU A 718 34.93 24.50 35.05
C LEU A 718 35.91 23.84 36.03
#